data_AF-A0A1Q8T609-F1
#
_entry.id   AF-A0A1Q8T609-F1
#
_cell.length_a   1.000
_cell.length_b   1.000
_cell.length_c   1.000
_cell.angle_alpha   90.00
_cell.angle_beta   90.00
_cell.angle_gamma   90.00
#
_symmetry.space_group_name_H-M   'P 1'
#
loop_
_entity.id
_entity.type
_entity.pdbx_description
1 polymer ?
#
loop_
_entity_poly.entity_id
_entity_poly.type
_entity_poly.pdbx_seq_one_letter_code
_entity_poly.pdbx_strand_id
1 'polypeptide(L)'
;MFWRGLKRSTRVVCYPRLKPIHQLEALTVDDGVAGLYNWRSLGNDPQFAWRRQLPLPGWNMLEIGIRHDQPSGSARLYVDTGQGFNEAESFYLTLRPGRIAKRLCFIGAGIRGIRFDPLEAEGCFVVDHLRLVWLTPWFAHDRLAQRLANLHGQWLETPKARVLAQLKLSAQAQKLHWRALALKQYEETFVRLCPRKSYRQWLVQQPVLSIEQISRRLTTFSYRPLISILLPTYNPVIKDLDHCIESVLAQHYPNWQLCIADDASTDPRVHERLSHYAERDSRIEVVFRPTNGHICAASNTALARARGDYVALLDHDDRLVPEALYHVIETLQRQPQAALLYSDEDKIDDFDERFDPHFKPAWNPDLLLGQNYVSHLGVYRTERVNSLGGFRQGFEGSQDHDLTLRFCAGLDPDQIVRIPHVLYHWHAGQGSTASAAVEKAYTADAGLQAVQDYLTRHAAGASVEPGKFPNTYRVRWPIPDPAPLVSLLIPTRDQVSILRPCVEAILERTRYPHLELLILDNGSTCPQTLAFLDDIATDARVRVLRWPQPFNYSAINNFGARHANGHILGLINNDIEPINEDWLEEMVGQACRDEIGCVGAKLYYPDGTVQHAGVLLGVGGVAGHAHKYFSRHEPGYFSRLHLAQNYSAVTAACLVVRKSLFDAVGGLDEENLAVAFNDVDFCLKVREAGYRNLWTPFAELYHHESVSRGADDTNAKRQRASREADYMRRRWRHRLFDDPAYHPSLTLTYEDFSLR
;
A
#
# COMPACT_ATOMS: atom_id res chain seq x y z
N MET A 1 -39.90 -38.55 -11.03
CA MET A 1 -40.83 -38.58 -9.88
C MET A 1 -40.23 -37.96 -8.59
N PHE A 2 -39.37 -36.93 -8.67
CA PHE A 2 -38.62 -36.39 -7.50
C PHE A 2 -38.69 -34.86 -7.35
N TRP A 3 -39.65 -34.16 -8.00
CA TRP A 3 -39.64 -32.69 -8.13
C TRP A 3 -40.96 -31.99 -7.76
N ARG A 4 -41.69 -32.46 -6.74
CA ARG A 4 -42.94 -31.80 -6.30
C ARG A 4 -43.07 -31.54 -4.79
N GLY A 5 -41.96 -31.51 -4.04
CA GLY A 5 -42.00 -31.43 -2.57
C GLY A 5 -41.19 -30.32 -1.89
N LEU A 6 -40.71 -29.28 -2.58
CA LEU A 6 -39.92 -28.22 -1.94
C LEU A 6 -40.54 -26.83 -2.18
N LYS A 7 -41.58 -26.51 -1.41
CA LYS A 7 -41.93 -25.12 -1.09
C LYS A 7 -42.05 -24.98 0.42
N ARG A 8 -41.33 -23.97 0.94
CA ARG A 8 -41.17 -23.53 2.34
C ARG A 8 -39.98 -24.16 3.09
N SER A 9 -38.90 -23.38 3.17
CA SER A 9 -37.72 -23.55 4.05
C SER A 9 -36.97 -24.89 3.96
N THR A 10 -35.86 -24.91 3.22
CA THR A 10 -34.61 -25.53 3.71
C THR A 10 -33.46 -25.07 2.80
N ARG A 11 -32.55 -24.26 3.34
CA ARG A 11 -31.18 -24.26 2.81
C ARG A 11 -30.66 -25.67 3.03
N VAL A 12 -30.29 -26.40 1.98
CA VAL A 12 -29.59 -27.68 2.17
C VAL A 12 -28.16 -27.33 2.52
N VAL A 13 -27.84 -27.46 3.80
CA VAL A 13 -26.52 -27.14 4.36
C VAL A 13 -25.77 -28.45 4.60
N CYS A 14 -24.55 -28.52 4.08
CA CYS A 14 -23.64 -29.64 4.24
C CYS A 14 -22.51 -29.23 5.17
N TYR A 15 -22.39 -29.93 6.30
CA TYR A 15 -21.31 -29.77 7.27
C TYR A 15 -20.31 -30.92 7.13
N PRO A 16 -19.00 -30.66 7.11
CA PRO A 16 -18.00 -31.71 7.08
C PRO A 16 -17.84 -32.38 8.44
N ARG A 17 -17.44 -33.66 8.42
CA ARG A 17 -16.52 -34.20 9.42
C ARG A 17 -15.13 -34.28 8.80
N LEU A 18 -14.21 -33.43 9.25
CA LEU A 18 -12.85 -33.39 8.74
C LEU A 18 -12.01 -34.54 9.30
N LYS A 19 -11.27 -35.25 8.44
CA LYS A 19 -10.26 -36.24 8.82
C LYS A 19 -8.91 -35.80 8.25
N PRO A 20 -7.85 -35.59 9.07
CA PRO A 20 -6.54 -35.20 8.55
C PRO A 20 -5.97 -36.32 7.68
N ILE A 21 -5.31 -35.95 6.57
CA ILE A 21 -4.73 -36.92 5.62
C ILE A 21 -3.29 -36.57 5.19
N HIS A 22 -2.88 -35.30 5.16
CA HIS A 22 -1.52 -34.88 4.77
C HIS A 22 -1.10 -33.59 5.50
N GLN A 23 0.19 -33.47 5.85
CA GLN A 23 0.85 -32.28 6.48
C GLN A 23 0.06 -31.60 7.62
N LEU A 24 -0.62 -32.38 8.45
CA LEU A 24 -1.43 -31.87 9.55
C LEU A 24 -1.10 -32.59 10.85
N GLU A 25 -0.88 -31.79 11.88
CA GLU A 25 -0.66 -32.23 13.26
C GLU A 25 -1.75 -31.64 14.16
N ALA A 26 -2.31 -32.46 15.05
CA ALA A 26 -3.26 -32.00 16.07
C ALA A 26 -2.47 -31.51 17.28
N LEU A 27 -2.75 -30.28 17.74
CA LEU A 27 -2.08 -29.70 18.90
C LEU A 27 -2.73 -30.19 20.20
N THR A 28 -1.91 -30.51 21.20
CA THR A 28 -2.32 -30.99 22.52
C THR A 28 -2.10 -29.91 23.60
N VAL A 29 -2.63 -30.13 24.80
CA VAL A 29 -2.63 -29.15 25.90
C VAL A 29 -1.21 -28.75 26.36
N ASP A 30 -0.20 -29.58 26.10
CA ASP A 30 1.19 -29.36 26.54
C ASP A 30 2.03 -28.48 25.59
N ASP A 31 1.49 -28.06 24.44
CA ASP A 31 2.27 -27.39 23.37
C ASP A 31 2.46 -25.86 23.55
N GLY A 32 2.17 -25.30 24.72
CA GLY A 32 2.42 -23.88 25.08
C GLY A 32 1.58 -22.81 24.34
N VAL A 33 0.97 -23.17 23.21
CA VAL A 33 0.02 -22.34 22.41
C VAL A 33 -1.43 -22.84 22.55
N ALA A 34 -1.63 -23.87 23.39
CA ALA A 34 -2.90 -24.55 23.58
C ALA A 34 -3.96 -23.62 24.20
N GLY A 35 -5.08 -23.45 23.50
CA GLY A 35 -6.18 -22.54 23.85
C GLY A 35 -6.53 -21.55 22.73
N LEU A 36 -5.56 -21.25 21.86
CA LEU A 36 -5.76 -20.39 20.68
C LEU A 36 -5.91 -21.19 19.39
N TYR A 37 -5.17 -22.30 19.24
CA TYR A 37 -5.19 -23.16 18.05
C TYR A 37 -5.32 -24.65 18.34
N ASN A 38 -5.88 -25.42 17.38
CA ASN A 38 -6.13 -26.86 17.52
C ASN A 38 -5.40 -27.71 16.47
N TRP A 39 -4.85 -27.09 15.42
CA TRP A 39 -4.12 -27.75 14.34
C TRP A 39 -2.85 -26.98 13.99
N ARG A 40 -1.83 -27.69 13.54
CA ARG A 40 -0.63 -27.16 12.91
C ARG A 40 -0.49 -27.74 11.51
N SER A 41 -0.31 -26.87 10.52
CA SER A 41 0.14 -27.21 9.17
C SER A 41 1.67 -27.38 9.20
N LEU A 42 2.16 -28.52 8.70
CA LEU A 42 3.58 -28.88 8.66
C LEU A 42 4.25 -28.56 7.32
N GLY A 43 3.54 -27.89 6.41
CA GLY A 43 4.03 -27.51 5.09
C GLY A 43 3.01 -26.73 4.29
N ASN A 44 3.13 -26.74 2.97
CA ASN A 44 2.30 -25.98 2.03
C ASN A 44 1.10 -26.75 1.45
N ASP A 45 0.92 -28.02 1.82
CA ASP A 45 -0.18 -28.88 1.37
C ASP A 45 -0.86 -29.63 2.54
N PRO A 46 -1.35 -28.92 3.58
CA PRO A 46 -2.17 -29.54 4.62
C PRO A 46 -3.51 -29.99 4.02
N GLN A 47 -3.91 -31.23 4.27
CA GLN A 47 -5.11 -31.79 3.66
C GLN A 47 -6.01 -32.47 4.67
N PHE A 48 -7.29 -32.10 4.65
CA PHE A 48 -8.38 -32.84 5.28
C PHE A 48 -9.23 -33.57 4.22
N ALA A 49 -9.57 -34.82 4.48
CA ALA A 49 -10.67 -35.49 3.80
C ALA A 49 -12.01 -35.00 4.39
N TRP A 50 -12.90 -34.50 3.54
CA TRP A 50 -14.27 -34.18 3.91
C TRP A 50 -15.09 -35.46 3.98
N ARG A 51 -15.42 -35.91 5.19
CA ARG A 51 -16.24 -37.11 5.40
C ARG A 51 -17.67 -36.74 5.76
N ARG A 52 -18.60 -37.57 5.29
CA ARG A 52 -20.07 -37.46 5.46
C ARG A 52 -20.68 -36.27 4.70
N GLN A 53 -21.93 -36.45 4.28
CA GLN A 53 -22.81 -35.43 3.69
C GLN A 53 -22.20 -34.61 2.51
N LEU A 54 -22.21 -35.20 1.32
CA LEU A 54 -21.83 -34.49 0.08
C LEU A 54 -22.88 -33.43 -0.31
N PRO A 55 -22.46 -32.31 -0.94
CA PRO A 55 -23.37 -31.26 -1.38
C PRO A 55 -24.24 -31.71 -2.56
N LEU A 56 -25.39 -31.06 -2.71
CA LEU A 56 -26.23 -31.25 -3.87
C LEU A 56 -25.57 -30.66 -5.13
N PRO A 57 -25.76 -31.28 -6.31
CA PRO A 57 -25.24 -30.73 -7.56
C PRO A 57 -25.89 -29.38 -7.87
N GLY A 58 -25.14 -28.54 -8.58
CA GLY A 58 -25.52 -27.18 -8.94
C GLY A 58 -24.82 -26.11 -8.12
N TRP A 59 -25.50 -24.98 -7.92
CA TRP A 59 -24.92 -23.82 -7.24
C TRP A 59 -24.86 -24.04 -5.73
N ASN A 60 -23.68 -23.82 -5.15
CA ASN A 60 -23.44 -23.87 -3.72
C ASN A 60 -22.69 -22.61 -3.27
N MET A 61 -22.89 -22.18 -2.03
CA MET A 61 -22.02 -21.22 -1.35
C MET A 61 -21.07 -21.98 -0.45
N LEU A 62 -19.78 -21.90 -0.72
CA LEU A 62 -18.73 -22.29 0.21
C LEU A 62 -18.56 -21.17 1.24
N GLU A 63 -18.65 -21.52 2.51
CA GLU A 63 -18.38 -20.61 3.63
C GLU A 63 -17.26 -21.18 4.49
N ILE A 64 -16.20 -20.38 4.71
CA ILE A 64 -15.01 -20.78 5.47
C ILE A 64 -14.67 -19.68 6.48
N GLY A 65 -14.51 -20.05 7.74
CA GLY A 65 -13.94 -19.22 8.80
C GLY A 65 -12.82 -20.00 9.46
N ILE A 66 -11.60 -19.49 9.32
CA ILE A 66 -10.39 -20.06 9.92
C ILE A 66 -9.68 -18.94 10.65
N ARG A 67 -9.33 -19.17 11.92
CA ARG A 67 -8.33 -18.38 12.63
C ARG A 67 -6.98 -19.04 12.43
N HIS A 68 -5.96 -18.26 12.09
CA HIS A 68 -4.61 -18.75 11.84
C HIS A 68 -3.57 -17.71 12.29
N ASP A 69 -2.35 -18.17 12.52
CA ASP A 69 -1.21 -17.34 12.92
C ASP A 69 -0.42 -16.74 11.73
N GLN A 70 -0.83 -17.06 10.51
CA GLN A 70 -0.17 -16.54 9.30
C GLN A 70 -0.55 -15.09 9.00
N PRO A 71 0.35 -14.26 8.42
CA PRO A 71 0.06 -12.88 8.02
C PRO A 71 -1.10 -12.75 7.03
N SER A 72 -1.29 -13.80 6.21
CA SER A 72 -2.40 -13.96 5.27
C SER A 72 -2.68 -15.45 5.11
N GLY A 73 -3.96 -15.83 5.01
CA GLY A 73 -4.34 -17.23 4.82
C GLY A 73 -5.19 -17.43 3.57
N SER A 74 -5.07 -18.60 2.98
CA SER A 74 -5.91 -19.09 1.89
C SER A 74 -6.29 -20.53 2.18
N ALA A 75 -7.53 -20.88 1.85
CA ALA A 75 -8.02 -22.24 1.92
C ALA A 75 -8.52 -22.69 0.56
N ARG A 76 -8.43 -23.98 0.31
CA ARG A 76 -8.82 -24.58 -0.96
C ARG A 76 -9.73 -25.77 -0.76
N LEU A 77 -10.75 -25.88 -1.60
CA LEU A 77 -11.69 -27.00 -1.60
C LEU A 77 -11.64 -27.71 -2.95
N TYR A 78 -11.20 -28.95 -2.96
CA TYR A 78 -11.19 -29.80 -4.14
C TYR A 78 -12.43 -30.70 -4.15
N VAL A 79 -13.04 -30.84 -5.32
CA VAL A 79 -14.17 -31.76 -5.54
C VAL A 79 -13.75 -32.78 -6.58
N ASP A 80 -13.99 -34.06 -6.29
CA ASP A 80 -13.81 -35.14 -7.26
C ASP A 80 -15.16 -35.48 -7.88
N THR A 81 -15.35 -35.23 -9.18
CA THR A 81 -16.55 -35.63 -9.93
C THR A 81 -16.39 -36.93 -10.72
N GLY A 82 -15.30 -37.67 -10.49
CA GLY A 82 -15.00 -38.95 -11.13
C GLY A 82 -13.64 -39.03 -11.84
N GLN A 83 -12.86 -37.94 -11.81
CA GLN A 83 -11.52 -37.84 -12.41
C GLN A 83 -10.41 -37.74 -11.35
N GLY A 84 -10.75 -37.90 -10.06
CA GLY A 84 -9.85 -37.64 -8.94
C GLY A 84 -9.72 -36.14 -8.63
N PHE A 85 -9.05 -35.83 -7.52
CA PHE A 85 -8.80 -34.44 -7.12
C PHE A 85 -7.82 -33.79 -8.10
N ASN A 86 -8.25 -32.69 -8.73
CA ASN A 86 -7.47 -31.94 -9.70
C ASN A 86 -7.74 -30.43 -9.56
N GLU A 87 -6.84 -29.62 -10.10
CA GLU A 87 -6.91 -28.16 -10.02
C GLU A 87 -8.15 -27.57 -10.70
N ALA A 88 -8.64 -28.18 -11.78
CA ALA A 88 -9.78 -27.69 -12.54
C ALA A 88 -11.10 -27.80 -11.77
N GLU A 89 -11.18 -28.71 -10.80
CA GLU A 89 -12.33 -28.91 -9.92
C GLU A 89 -12.04 -28.44 -8.48
N SER A 90 -11.30 -27.34 -8.35
CA SER A 90 -10.97 -26.72 -7.07
C SER A 90 -11.59 -25.33 -6.90
N PHE A 91 -11.87 -24.95 -5.65
CA PHE A 91 -12.37 -23.64 -5.26
C PHE A 91 -11.45 -23.03 -4.22
N TYR A 92 -10.77 -21.95 -4.61
CA TYR A 92 -9.87 -21.17 -3.78
C TYR A 92 -10.60 -20.08 -2.99
N LEU A 93 -10.22 -19.83 -1.74
CA LEU A 93 -10.79 -18.74 -0.96
C LEU A 93 -9.78 -18.12 -0.01
N THR A 94 -9.57 -16.81 -0.16
CA THR A 94 -8.76 -16.04 0.78
C THR A 94 -9.47 -15.93 2.13
N LEU A 95 -8.74 -16.24 3.19
CA LEU A 95 -9.17 -16.15 4.57
C LEU A 95 -8.95 -14.73 5.08
N ARG A 96 -9.84 -14.27 5.95
CA ARG A 96 -9.67 -13.01 6.69
C ARG A 96 -9.81 -13.33 8.17
N PRO A 97 -8.84 -12.95 9.03
CA PRO A 97 -8.92 -13.20 10.46
C PRO A 97 -10.27 -12.74 11.02
N GLY A 98 -10.92 -13.60 11.82
CA GLY A 98 -12.20 -13.29 12.47
C GLY A 98 -13.42 -13.15 11.57
N ARG A 99 -13.33 -13.43 10.25
CA ARG A 99 -14.47 -13.31 9.31
C ARG A 99 -14.73 -14.60 8.53
N ILE A 100 -16.01 -14.85 8.24
CA ILE A 100 -16.42 -15.93 7.33
C ILE A 100 -16.27 -15.46 5.89
N ALA A 101 -15.31 -16.03 5.16
CA ALA A 101 -15.16 -15.89 3.73
C ALA A 101 -16.24 -16.70 2.98
N LYS A 102 -16.71 -16.19 1.84
CA LYS A 102 -17.79 -16.82 1.06
C LYS A 102 -17.49 -16.86 -0.44
N ARG A 103 -17.75 -18.00 -1.09
CA ARG A 103 -17.58 -18.20 -2.55
C ARG A 103 -18.76 -18.94 -3.17
N LEU A 104 -19.26 -18.47 -4.31
CA LEU A 104 -20.10 -19.31 -5.17
C LEU A 104 -19.26 -20.41 -5.82
N CYS A 105 -19.75 -21.63 -5.71
CA CYS A 105 -19.20 -22.82 -6.33
C CYS A 105 -20.29 -23.44 -7.22
N PHE A 106 -19.95 -23.84 -8.44
CA PHE A 106 -20.83 -24.67 -9.25
C PHE A 106 -20.29 -26.09 -9.21
N ILE A 107 -21.04 -27.01 -8.59
CA ILE A 107 -20.60 -28.39 -8.40
C ILE A 107 -21.33 -29.29 -9.40
N GLY A 108 -20.55 -30.07 -10.16
CA GLY A 108 -21.06 -31.03 -11.14
C GLY A 108 -21.89 -32.17 -10.50
N ALA A 109 -22.59 -32.93 -11.34
CA ALA A 109 -23.19 -34.18 -10.91
C ALA A 109 -22.11 -35.27 -10.72
N GLY A 110 -22.36 -36.25 -9.86
CA GLY A 110 -21.46 -37.41 -9.72
C GLY A 110 -20.29 -37.22 -8.75
N ILE A 111 -20.42 -36.33 -7.75
CA ILE A 111 -19.40 -36.10 -6.71
C ILE A 111 -19.07 -37.43 -6.00
N ARG A 112 -17.79 -37.79 -5.99
CA ARG A 112 -17.24 -38.97 -5.31
C ARG A 112 -16.52 -38.62 -4.02
N GLY A 113 -15.98 -37.42 -3.91
CA GLY A 113 -15.24 -36.98 -2.74
C GLY A 113 -15.00 -35.48 -2.71
N ILE A 114 -14.65 -34.98 -1.52
CA ILE A 114 -14.21 -33.61 -1.29
C ILE A 114 -12.94 -33.65 -0.44
N ARG A 115 -11.97 -32.82 -0.81
CA ARG A 115 -10.75 -32.56 -0.04
C ARG A 115 -10.71 -31.08 0.33
N PHE A 116 -10.29 -30.78 1.55
CA PHE A 116 -10.22 -29.44 2.08
C PHE A 116 -8.82 -29.15 2.60
N ASP A 117 -8.21 -28.11 2.04
CA ASP A 117 -6.85 -27.70 2.34
C ASP A 117 -6.96 -26.37 3.11
N PRO A 118 -6.70 -26.34 4.42
CA PRO A 118 -7.07 -25.21 5.29
C PRO A 118 -6.10 -24.03 5.22
N LEU A 119 -4.86 -24.26 4.78
CA LEU A 119 -3.77 -23.29 4.64
C LEU A 119 -2.88 -23.69 3.45
N GLU A 120 -2.04 -22.76 2.97
CA GLU A 120 -1.03 -23.00 1.93
C GLU A 120 0.41 -22.81 2.45
N ALA A 121 0.60 -22.76 3.78
CA ALA A 121 1.88 -22.58 4.45
C ALA A 121 1.92 -23.29 5.82
N GLU A 122 3.12 -23.43 6.38
CA GLU A 122 3.33 -23.86 7.77
C GLU A 122 2.70 -22.87 8.74
N GLY A 123 2.00 -23.34 9.78
CA GLY A 123 1.33 -22.45 10.73
C GLY A 123 0.25 -23.11 11.58
N CYS A 124 -0.11 -22.47 12.68
CA CYS A 124 -1.17 -22.93 13.59
C CYS A 124 -2.53 -22.33 13.20
N PHE A 125 -3.60 -23.12 13.29
CA PHE A 125 -4.94 -22.67 12.92
C PHE A 125 -6.09 -23.41 13.63
N VAL A 126 -7.30 -22.85 13.52
CA VAL A 126 -8.59 -23.44 13.92
C VAL A 126 -9.60 -23.23 12.80
N VAL A 127 -10.31 -24.29 12.44
CA VAL A 127 -11.46 -24.21 11.55
C VAL A 127 -12.70 -23.92 12.39
N ASP A 128 -13.03 -22.64 12.58
CA ASP A 128 -14.20 -22.20 13.35
C ASP A 128 -15.51 -22.41 12.58
N HIS A 129 -15.46 -22.32 11.23
CA HIS A 129 -16.63 -22.45 10.37
C HIS A 129 -16.27 -23.08 9.03
N LEU A 130 -16.98 -24.13 8.62
CA LEU A 130 -16.85 -24.70 7.29
C LEU A 130 -18.17 -25.35 6.87
N ARG A 131 -18.75 -24.89 5.76
CA ARG A 131 -19.96 -25.51 5.19
C ARG A 131 -20.16 -25.18 3.71
N LEU A 132 -20.94 -26.03 3.04
CA LEU A 132 -21.51 -25.77 1.73
C LEU A 132 -23.01 -25.57 1.84
N VAL A 133 -23.54 -24.51 1.22
CA VAL A 133 -24.97 -24.19 1.24
C VAL A 133 -25.51 -24.23 -0.18
N TRP A 134 -26.42 -25.13 -0.49
CA TRP A 134 -27.05 -25.17 -1.81
C TRP A 134 -27.89 -23.91 -2.06
N LEU A 135 -27.79 -23.36 -3.27
CA LEU A 135 -28.42 -22.11 -3.69
C LEU A 135 -29.37 -22.34 -4.87
N THR A 136 -30.44 -21.55 -4.89
CA THR A 136 -31.27 -21.46 -6.09
C THR A 136 -30.49 -20.78 -7.22
N PRO A 137 -30.73 -21.17 -8.50
CA PRO A 137 -30.07 -20.53 -9.64
C PRO A 137 -30.24 -19.01 -9.66
N TRP A 138 -31.43 -18.51 -9.32
CA TRP A 138 -31.69 -17.07 -9.29
C TRP A 138 -30.76 -16.33 -8.31
N PHE A 139 -30.60 -16.83 -7.09
CA PHE A 139 -29.75 -16.18 -6.08
C PHE A 139 -28.28 -16.25 -6.47
N ALA A 140 -27.82 -17.41 -6.96
CA ALA A 140 -26.46 -17.58 -7.44
C ALA A 140 -26.15 -16.63 -8.61
N HIS A 141 -27.09 -16.49 -9.56
CA HIS A 141 -26.94 -15.59 -10.70
C HIS A 141 -26.88 -14.10 -10.26
N ASP A 142 -27.69 -13.66 -9.29
CA ASP A 142 -27.60 -12.28 -8.75
C ASP A 142 -26.23 -12.01 -8.10
N ARG A 143 -25.72 -12.94 -7.29
CA ARG A 143 -24.40 -12.83 -6.66
C ARG A 143 -23.26 -12.85 -7.68
N LEU A 144 -23.36 -13.70 -8.71
CA LEU A 144 -22.44 -13.78 -9.85
C LEU A 144 -22.38 -12.44 -10.59
N ALA A 145 -23.54 -11.89 -10.97
CA ALA A 145 -23.64 -10.61 -11.64
C ALA A 145 -23.05 -9.46 -10.81
N GLN A 146 -23.33 -9.46 -9.50
CA GLN A 146 -22.80 -8.45 -8.58
C GLN A 146 -21.27 -8.49 -8.52
N ARG A 147 -20.68 -9.67 -8.41
CA ARG A 147 -19.22 -9.79 -8.32
C ARG A 147 -18.56 -9.36 -9.63
N LEU A 148 -19.10 -9.79 -10.77
CA LEU A 148 -18.59 -9.39 -12.08
C LEU A 148 -18.66 -7.87 -12.28
N ALA A 149 -19.80 -7.24 -11.98
CA ALA A 149 -19.96 -5.78 -12.06
C ALA A 149 -18.95 -5.03 -11.18
N ASN A 150 -18.59 -5.60 -10.02
CA ASN A 150 -17.71 -4.93 -9.05
C ASN A 150 -16.22 -5.13 -9.33
N LEU A 151 -15.82 -6.29 -9.86
CA LEU A 151 -14.42 -6.74 -9.83
C LEU A 151 -13.85 -7.16 -11.18
N HIS A 152 -14.68 -7.42 -12.20
CA HIS A 152 -14.20 -7.91 -13.48
C HIS A 152 -14.01 -6.75 -14.47
N GLY A 153 -12.81 -6.60 -15.03
CA GLY A 153 -12.44 -5.45 -15.88
C GLY A 153 -13.43 -5.14 -17.01
N GLN A 154 -13.95 -6.16 -17.69
CA GLN A 154 -14.94 -5.99 -18.77
C GLN A 154 -16.29 -5.40 -18.30
N TRP A 155 -16.65 -5.58 -17.04
CA TRP A 155 -17.99 -5.31 -16.53
C TRP A 155 -18.05 -4.14 -15.53
N LEU A 156 -16.91 -3.50 -15.22
CA LEU A 156 -16.81 -2.41 -14.22
C LEU A 156 -17.76 -1.24 -14.51
N GLU A 157 -18.00 -0.95 -15.80
CA GLU A 157 -18.89 0.12 -16.24
C GLU A 157 -20.32 -0.36 -16.56
N THR A 158 -20.56 -1.67 -16.47
CA THR A 158 -21.85 -2.28 -16.80
C THR A 158 -22.73 -2.36 -15.55
N PRO A 159 -23.93 -1.74 -15.54
CA PRO A 159 -24.86 -1.88 -14.43
C PRO A 159 -25.17 -3.36 -14.16
N LYS A 160 -25.12 -3.80 -12.89
CA LYS A 160 -25.35 -5.20 -12.49
C LYS A 160 -26.52 -5.88 -13.21
N ALA A 161 -27.64 -5.17 -13.36
CA ALA A 161 -28.85 -5.68 -13.98
C ALA A 161 -28.67 -6.11 -15.44
N ARG A 162 -27.67 -5.57 -16.15
CA ARG A 162 -27.37 -5.85 -17.56
C ARG A 162 -26.24 -6.87 -17.74
N VAL A 163 -25.42 -7.12 -16.72
CA VAL A 163 -24.22 -7.98 -16.82
C VAL A 163 -24.55 -9.37 -17.37
N LEU A 164 -25.51 -10.10 -16.79
CA LEU A 164 -25.82 -11.46 -17.27
C LEU A 164 -26.44 -11.49 -18.66
N ALA A 165 -27.21 -10.46 -19.04
CA ALA A 165 -27.80 -10.39 -20.37
C ALA A 165 -26.70 -10.22 -21.42
N GLN A 166 -25.78 -9.28 -21.20
CA GLN A 166 -24.64 -9.05 -22.10
C GLN A 166 -23.66 -10.22 -22.10
N LEU A 167 -23.41 -10.84 -20.95
CA LEU A 167 -22.55 -12.01 -20.85
C LEU A 167 -23.08 -13.17 -21.69
N LYS A 168 -24.40 -13.42 -21.67
CA LYS A 168 -25.04 -14.45 -22.51
C LYS A 168 -24.85 -14.17 -24.01
N LEU A 169 -24.99 -12.91 -24.43
CA LEU A 169 -24.73 -12.50 -25.81
C LEU A 169 -23.26 -12.71 -26.19
N SER A 170 -22.34 -12.32 -25.30
CA SER A 170 -20.89 -12.54 -25.48
C SER A 170 -20.55 -14.02 -25.59
N ALA A 171 -21.16 -14.87 -24.76
CA ALA A 171 -20.95 -16.32 -24.82
C ALA A 171 -21.46 -16.92 -26.14
N GLN A 172 -22.61 -16.46 -26.62
CA GLN A 172 -23.17 -16.88 -27.90
C GLN A 172 -22.25 -16.49 -29.07
N ALA A 173 -21.71 -15.28 -29.08
CA ALA A 173 -20.73 -14.83 -30.07
C ALA A 173 -19.45 -15.69 -30.08
N GLN A 174 -19.03 -16.17 -28.91
CA GLN A 174 -17.86 -17.04 -28.73
C GLN A 174 -18.17 -18.54 -28.91
N LYS A 175 -19.41 -18.91 -29.25
CA LYS A 175 -19.88 -20.31 -29.32
C LYS A 175 -19.63 -21.10 -28.02
N LEU A 176 -19.69 -20.43 -26.86
CA LEU A 176 -19.55 -21.03 -25.53
C LEU A 176 -20.89 -21.11 -24.82
N HIS A 177 -21.07 -22.10 -23.95
CA HIS A 177 -22.21 -22.10 -23.03
C HIS A 177 -22.04 -20.94 -22.03
N TRP A 178 -23.08 -20.10 -21.85
CA TRP A 178 -22.96 -18.88 -21.03
C TRP A 178 -22.45 -19.12 -19.62
N ARG A 179 -22.82 -20.25 -18.99
CA ARG A 179 -22.33 -20.59 -17.64
C ARG A 179 -20.83 -20.89 -17.63
N ALA A 180 -20.28 -21.48 -18.69
CA ALA A 180 -18.85 -21.74 -18.78
C ALA A 180 -18.08 -20.42 -18.89
N LEU A 181 -18.54 -19.49 -19.74
CA LEU A 181 -17.97 -18.14 -19.81
C LEU A 181 -18.14 -17.38 -18.48
N ALA A 182 -19.32 -17.47 -17.86
CA ALA A 182 -19.60 -16.78 -16.60
C ALA A 182 -18.78 -17.32 -15.44
N LEU A 183 -18.59 -18.64 -15.35
CA LEU A 183 -17.73 -19.26 -14.35
C LEU A 183 -16.27 -18.91 -14.64
N LYS A 184 -15.82 -18.90 -15.91
CA LYS A 184 -14.48 -18.45 -16.28
C LYS A 184 -14.21 -17.00 -15.85
N GLN A 185 -15.10 -16.07 -16.22
CA GLN A 185 -14.97 -14.66 -15.84
C GLN A 185 -15.16 -14.44 -14.34
N TYR A 186 -16.03 -15.21 -13.70
CA TYR A 186 -16.16 -15.18 -12.26
C TYR A 186 -14.87 -15.69 -11.63
N GLU A 187 -14.30 -16.76 -12.16
CA GLU A 187 -13.00 -17.26 -11.76
C GLU A 187 -11.94 -16.18 -11.96
N GLU A 188 -11.92 -15.40 -13.04
CA GLU A 188 -11.07 -14.21 -13.24
C GLU A 188 -11.21 -13.13 -12.15
N THR A 189 -12.32 -13.10 -11.42
CA THR A 189 -12.46 -12.23 -10.22
C THR A 189 -11.86 -12.85 -8.95
N PHE A 190 -11.44 -14.11 -8.99
CA PHE A 190 -10.62 -14.80 -7.98
C PHE A 190 -9.20 -15.08 -8.51
N VAL A 191 -9.05 -15.19 -9.83
CA VAL A 191 -7.84 -15.43 -10.58
C VAL A 191 -7.24 -14.07 -10.87
N ARG A 192 -6.50 -13.63 -9.88
CA ARG A 192 -5.05 -13.80 -10.02
C ARG A 192 -4.57 -14.70 -8.88
N LEU A 193 -4.35 -15.96 -9.25
CA LEU A 193 -3.84 -17.03 -8.40
C LEU A 193 -2.42 -16.70 -7.94
N CYS A 194 -2.29 -16.35 -6.66
CA CYS A 194 -1.30 -16.93 -5.75
C CYS A 194 -1.56 -16.39 -4.33
N PRO A 195 -1.24 -17.16 -3.27
CA PRO A 195 -0.80 -16.55 -2.03
C PRO A 195 0.43 -15.70 -2.36
N ARG A 196 0.26 -14.40 -2.65
CA ARG A 196 1.28 -13.51 -3.23
C ARG A 196 1.88 -14.08 -4.53
N LYS A 197 1.62 -13.48 -5.70
CA LYS A 197 2.41 -13.87 -6.90
C LYS A 197 3.88 -13.79 -6.53
N SER A 198 4.62 -14.87 -6.78
CA SER A 198 6.06 -14.80 -6.61
C SER A 198 6.60 -13.82 -7.64
N TYR A 199 7.66 -13.12 -7.27
CA TYR A 199 8.25 -12.15 -8.17
C TYR A 199 8.68 -12.78 -9.51
N ARG A 200 9.18 -14.02 -9.48
CA ARG A 200 9.48 -14.82 -10.67
C ARG A 200 8.29 -14.97 -11.63
N GLN A 201 7.09 -15.24 -11.12
CA GLN A 201 5.89 -15.34 -11.95
C GLN A 201 5.48 -13.98 -12.52
N TRP A 202 5.64 -12.92 -11.73
CA TRP A 202 5.37 -11.56 -12.18
C TRP A 202 6.31 -11.16 -13.33
N LEU A 203 7.60 -11.51 -13.25
CA LEU A 203 8.61 -11.24 -14.28
C LEU A 203 8.25 -11.88 -15.63
N VAL A 204 7.80 -13.13 -15.65
CA VAL A 204 7.40 -13.84 -16.89
C VAL A 204 6.24 -13.14 -17.62
N GLN A 205 5.43 -12.37 -16.89
CA GLN A 205 4.27 -11.65 -17.44
C GLN A 205 4.59 -10.23 -17.90
N GLN A 206 5.81 -9.73 -17.65
CA GLN A 206 6.17 -8.38 -18.03
C GLN A 206 6.47 -8.28 -19.53
N PRO A 207 5.95 -7.26 -20.21
CA PRO A 207 6.29 -7.03 -21.61
C PRO A 207 7.76 -6.64 -21.73
N VAL A 208 8.51 -7.36 -22.56
CA VAL A 208 9.88 -7.01 -22.92
C VAL A 208 9.86 -6.32 -24.28
N LEU A 209 10.44 -5.12 -24.36
CA LEU A 209 10.59 -4.41 -25.63
C LEU A 209 11.82 -4.96 -26.37
N SER A 210 11.65 -5.33 -27.64
CA SER A 210 12.80 -5.76 -28.45
C SER A 210 13.68 -4.57 -28.82
N ILE A 211 14.96 -4.82 -29.06
CA ILE A 211 15.93 -3.79 -29.49
C ILE A 211 15.49 -3.10 -30.78
N GLU A 212 14.83 -3.80 -31.71
CA GLU A 212 14.29 -3.23 -32.94
C GLU A 212 13.11 -2.30 -32.66
N GLN A 213 12.24 -2.66 -31.71
CA GLN A 213 11.12 -1.81 -31.30
C GLN A 213 11.62 -0.52 -30.67
N ILE A 214 12.61 -0.61 -29.78
CA ILE A 214 13.25 0.54 -29.15
C ILE A 214 13.94 1.40 -30.21
N SER A 215 14.77 0.81 -31.08
CA SER A 215 15.48 1.54 -32.14
C SER A 215 14.52 2.33 -33.03
N ARG A 216 13.39 1.73 -33.43
CA ARG A 216 12.36 2.41 -34.22
C ARG A 216 11.66 3.53 -33.47
N ARG A 217 11.46 3.42 -32.16
CA ARG A 217 10.88 4.51 -31.35
C ARG A 217 11.89 5.63 -31.15
N LEU A 218 13.16 5.28 -30.93
CA LEU A 218 14.21 6.26 -30.79
C LEU A 218 14.26 7.17 -32.01
N THR A 219 14.08 6.68 -33.25
CA THR A 219 14.07 7.56 -34.45
C THR A 219 13.01 8.66 -34.42
N THR A 220 11.92 8.50 -33.65
CA THR A 220 10.86 9.52 -33.53
C THR A 220 11.09 10.51 -32.40
N PHE A 221 12.08 10.28 -31.52
CA PHE A 221 12.35 11.16 -30.38
C PHE A 221 13.11 12.40 -30.83
N SER A 222 12.66 13.57 -30.39
CA SER A 222 13.25 14.87 -30.73
C SER A 222 14.37 15.28 -29.77
N TYR A 223 14.26 14.89 -28.51
CA TYR A 223 15.26 15.14 -27.47
C TYR A 223 15.95 13.83 -27.08
N ARG A 224 17.27 13.74 -27.30
CA ARG A 224 18.10 12.55 -27.04
C ARG A 224 19.40 12.97 -26.34
N PRO A 225 19.33 13.48 -25.10
CA PRO A 225 20.49 13.95 -24.36
C PRO A 225 21.51 12.83 -24.12
N LEU A 226 22.78 13.22 -23.97
CA LEU A 226 23.80 12.34 -23.43
C LEU A 226 23.50 12.08 -21.94
N ILE A 227 23.52 10.82 -21.51
CA ILE A 227 23.45 10.45 -20.09
C ILE A 227 24.84 10.01 -19.62
N SER A 228 25.41 10.70 -18.62
CA SER A 228 26.67 10.30 -17.99
C SER A 228 26.40 9.43 -16.76
N ILE A 229 26.82 8.17 -16.80
CA ILE A 229 26.66 7.23 -15.68
C ILE A 229 27.89 7.38 -14.79
N LEU A 230 27.68 7.66 -13.51
CA LEU A 230 28.74 7.81 -12.52
C LEU A 230 28.97 6.46 -11.84
N LEU A 231 30.21 5.98 -11.85
CA LEU A 231 30.60 4.70 -11.28
C LEU A 231 31.80 4.88 -10.33
N PRO A 232 31.56 5.22 -9.04
CA PRO A 232 32.61 5.18 -8.03
C PRO A 232 33.01 3.72 -7.77
N THR A 233 34.30 3.42 -7.78
CA THR A 233 34.79 2.03 -7.70
C THR A 233 35.88 1.88 -6.65
N TYR A 234 35.73 0.96 -5.70
CA TYR A 234 36.81 0.63 -4.75
C TYR A 234 36.85 -0.85 -4.41
N ASN A 235 37.92 -1.55 -4.81
CA ASN A 235 38.11 -2.99 -4.54
C ASN A 235 36.88 -3.87 -4.87
N PRO A 236 36.23 -3.71 -6.05
CA PRO A 236 35.12 -4.57 -6.41
C PRO A 236 35.57 -6.01 -6.60
N VAL A 237 34.63 -6.94 -6.45
CA VAL A 237 34.78 -8.28 -7.01
C VAL A 237 34.78 -8.16 -8.53
N ILE A 238 35.84 -8.64 -9.18
CA ILE A 238 36.05 -8.47 -10.64
C ILE A 238 34.87 -8.96 -11.47
N LYS A 239 34.26 -10.09 -11.08
CA LYS A 239 33.09 -10.65 -11.78
C LYS A 239 31.91 -9.67 -11.77
N ASP A 240 31.65 -9.03 -10.64
CA ASP A 240 30.52 -8.13 -10.48
C ASP A 240 30.79 -6.78 -11.16
N LEU A 241 32.03 -6.31 -11.13
CA LEU A 241 32.48 -5.18 -11.96
C LEU A 241 32.28 -5.42 -13.45
N ASP A 242 32.66 -6.61 -13.95
CA ASP A 242 32.46 -6.99 -15.35
C ASP A 242 30.97 -7.00 -15.69
N HIS A 243 30.13 -7.61 -14.83
CA HIS A 243 28.67 -7.61 -15.04
C HIS A 243 28.07 -6.20 -15.03
N CYS A 244 28.54 -5.32 -14.14
CA CYS A 244 28.12 -3.93 -14.06
C CYS A 244 28.43 -3.18 -15.37
N ILE A 245 29.69 -3.21 -15.82
CA ILE A 245 30.12 -2.51 -17.04
C ILE A 245 29.46 -3.10 -18.30
N GLU A 246 29.34 -4.42 -18.41
CA GLU A 246 28.63 -5.05 -19.53
C GLU A 246 27.13 -4.69 -19.54
N SER A 247 26.49 -4.47 -18.38
CA SER A 247 25.10 -4.00 -18.32
C SER A 247 24.92 -2.58 -18.90
N VAL A 248 25.96 -1.74 -18.77
CA VAL A 248 26.01 -0.40 -19.40
C VAL A 248 26.27 -0.52 -20.90
N LEU A 249 27.19 -1.39 -21.31
CA LEU A 249 27.46 -1.67 -22.73
C LEU A 249 26.23 -2.20 -23.47
N ALA A 250 25.39 -2.98 -22.78
CA ALA A 250 24.17 -3.57 -23.30
C ALA A 250 22.99 -2.58 -23.44
N GLN A 251 23.14 -1.31 -23.02
CA GLN A 251 22.04 -0.35 -23.08
C GLN A 251 21.55 -0.11 -24.52
N HIS A 252 20.24 -0.25 -24.73
CA HIS A 252 19.59 -0.05 -26.03
C HIS A 252 19.53 1.41 -26.47
N TYR A 253 19.64 2.36 -25.54
CA TYR A 253 19.84 3.77 -25.86
C TYR A 253 21.33 4.04 -26.06
N PRO A 254 21.80 4.51 -27.22
CA PRO A 254 23.24 4.53 -27.52
C PRO A 254 24.00 5.75 -27.01
N ASN A 255 23.31 6.84 -26.66
CA ASN A 255 23.94 8.12 -26.31
C ASN A 255 24.20 8.21 -24.80
N TRP A 256 25.19 7.46 -24.34
CA TRP A 256 25.65 7.46 -22.95
C TRP A 256 27.17 7.59 -22.86
N GLN A 257 27.64 7.96 -21.67
CA GLN A 257 29.05 7.99 -21.28
C GLN A 257 29.16 7.30 -19.90
N LEU A 258 30.14 6.43 -19.70
CA LEU A 258 30.42 5.82 -18.40
C LEU A 258 31.63 6.51 -17.79
N CYS A 259 31.44 7.16 -16.65
CA CYS A 259 32.46 7.90 -15.91
C CYS A 259 32.87 7.10 -14.68
N ILE A 260 33.99 6.39 -14.76
CA ILE A 260 34.51 5.53 -13.68
C ILE A 260 35.56 6.30 -12.88
N ALA A 261 35.42 6.31 -11.56
CA ALA A 261 36.44 6.80 -10.65
C ALA A 261 36.92 5.64 -9.76
N ASP A 262 38.05 5.05 -10.12
CA ASP A 262 38.70 4.05 -9.28
C ASP A 262 39.38 4.74 -8.09
N ASP A 263 38.91 4.42 -6.89
CA ASP A 263 39.26 5.08 -5.65
C ASP A 263 40.49 4.46 -4.97
N ALA A 264 41.55 4.29 -5.75
CA ALA A 264 42.78 3.62 -5.35
C ALA A 264 42.53 2.15 -4.93
N SER A 265 41.91 1.36 -5.81
CA SER A 265 41.77 -0.09 -5.60
C SER A 265 43.14 -0.74 -5.42
N THR A 266 43.23 -1.62 -4.43
CA THR A 266 44.48 -2.30 -4.04
C THR A 266 44.79 -3.53 -4.88
N ASP A 267 43.79 -4.11 -5.53
CA ASP A 267 43.97 -5.25 -6.42
C ASP A 267 44.38 -4.76 -7.82
N PRO A 268 45.60 -5.06 -8.31
CA PRO A 268 46.06 -4.63 -9.63
C PRO A 268 45.18 -5.09 -10.78
N ARG A 269 44.42 -6.19 -10.59
CA ARG A 269 43.49 -6.71 -11.60
C ARG A 269 42.35 -5.74 -11.88
N VAL A 270 41.94 -4.93 -10.90
CA VAL A 270 40.91 -3.89 -11.10
C VAL A 270 41.41 -2.84 -12.08
N HIS A 271 42.65 -2.38 -11.92
CA HIS A 271 43.27 -1.41 -12.82
C HIS A 271 43.39 -1.95 -14.25
N GLU A 272 43.86 -3.19 -14.41
CA GLU A 272 43.94 -3.87 -15.71
C GLU A 272 42.55 -3.99 -16.36
N ARG A 273 41.55 -4.40 -15.58
CA ARG A 273 40.19 -4.63 -16.06
C ARG A 273 39.52 -3.35 -16.53
N LEU A 274 39.64 -2.26 -15.76
CA LEU A 274 39.11 -0.96 -16.11
C LEU A 274 39.81 -0.36 -17.34
N SER A 275 41.14 -0.49 -17.42
CA SER A 275 41.91 -0.03 -18.58
C SER A 275 41.50 -0.77 -19.85
N HIS A 276 41.30 -2.09 -19.76
CA HIS A 276 40.83 -2.89 -20.89
C HIS A 276 39.44 -2.43 -21.39
N TYR A 277 38.52 -2.06 -20.49
CA TYR A 277 37.21 -1.51 -20.90
C TYR A 277 37.31 -0.13 -21.54
N ALA A 278 38.14 0.76 -20.99
CA ALA A 278 38.37 2.10 -21.56
C ALA A 278 38.98 2.04 -22.97
N GLU A 279 39.86 1.07 -23.23
CA GLU A 279 40.43 0.83 -24.56
C GLU A 279 39.41 0.23 -25.54
N ARG A 280 38.46 -0.58 -25.05
CA ARG A 280 37.46 -1.29 -25.85
C ARG A 280 36.32 -0.38 -26.33
N ASP A 281 35.89 0.59 -25.52
CA ASP A 281 34.81 1.51 -25.89
C ASP A 281 35.13 2.94 -25.48
N SER A 282 35.22 3.83 -26.47
CA SER A 282 35.54 5.26 -26.28
C SER A 282 34.54 6.05 -25.42
N ARG A 283 33.36 5.49 -25.12
CA ARG A 283 32.37 6.09 -24.21
C ARG A 283 32.70 5.84 -22.74
N ILE A 284 33.65 4.97 -22.43
CA ILE A 284 34.09 4.64 -21.08
C ILE A 284 35.32 5.48 -20.74
N GLU A 285 35.21 6.30 -19.70
CA GLU A 285 36.31 7.11 -19.17
C GLU A 285 36.64 6.68 -17.75
N VAL A 286 37.92 6.45 -17.48
CA VAL A 286 38.40 6.00 -16.17
C VAL A 286 39.37 7.01 -15.60
N VAL A 287 39.15 7.36 -14.33
CA VAL A 287 40.10 8.14 -13.52
C VAL A 287 40.59 7.28 -12.38
N PHE A 288 41.90 7.02 -12.34
CA PHE A 288 42.55 6.35 -11.22
C PHE A 288 42.96 7.39 -10.18
N ARG A 289 42.30 7.38 -9.03
CA ARG A 289 42.62 8.29 -7.92
C ARG A 289 43.90 7.81 -7.22
N PRO A 290 44.78 8.73 -6.79
CA PRO A 290 46.03 8.36 -6.12
C PRO A 290 45.83 7.90 -4.66
N THR A 291 44.68 8.22 -4.07
CA THR A 291 44.36 7.95 -2.66
C THR A 291 42.87 7.63 -2.52
N ASN A 292 42.56 6.65 -1.68
CA ASN A 292 41.19 6.33 -1.30
C ASN A 292 40.56 7.52 -0.54
N GLY A 293 39.50 8.10 -1.11
CA GLY A 293 38.73 9.19 -0.49
C GLY A 293 37.26 8.86 -0.26
N HIS A 294 36.92 7.58 -0.29
CA HIS A 294 35.56 7.04 -0.16
C HIS A 294 34.57 7.52 -1.24
N ILE A 295 33.34 7.00 -1.14
CA ILE A 295 32.31 7.10 -2.18
C ILE A 295 31.98 8.53 -2.59
N CYS A 296 31.95 9.50 -1.66
CA CYS A 296 31.64 10.90 -1.98
C CYS A 296 32.71 11.53 -2.89
N ALA A 297 34.00 11.36 -2.58
CA ALA A 297 35.07 11.93 -3.37
C ALA A 297 35.28 11.17 -4.70
N ALA A 298 35.05 9.86 -4.71
CA ALA A 298 35.03 9.06 -5.93
C ALA A 298 33.88 9.50 -6.86
N SER A 299 32.67 9.65 -6.33
CA SER A 299 31.50 10.10 -7.09
C SER A 299 31.69 11.51 -7.67
N ASN A 300 32.27 12.43 -6.90
CA ASN A 300 32.64 13.77 -7.41
C ASN A 300 33.72 13.72 -8.49
N THR A 301 34.67 12.78 -8.40
CA THR A 301 35.70 12.58 -9.43
C THR A 301 35.08 12.08 -10.73
N ALA A 302 34.12 11.16 -10.65
CA ALA A 302 33.32 10.73 -11.81
C ALA A 302 32.45 11.88 -12.36
N LEU A 303 31.76 12.63 -11.48
CA LEU A 303 30.93 13.77 -11.85
C LEU A 303 31.72 14.85 -12.61
N ALA A 304 32.97 15.12 -12.22
CA ALA A 304 33.84 16.07 -12.91
C ALA A 304 34.16 15.67 -14.37
N ARG A 305 33.94 14.41 -14.75
CA ARG A 305 34.10 13.89 -16.12
C ARG A 305 32.78 13.82 -16.90
N ALA A 306 31.65 13.99 -16.22
CA ALA A 306 30.34 13.92 -16.83
C ALA A 306 30.13 15.07 -17.81
N ARG A 307 29.71 14.74 -19.04
CA ARG A 307 29.36 15.70 -20.09
C ARG A 307 27.88 15.67 -20.49
N GLY A 308 27.13 14.70 -19.96
CA GLY A 308 25.72 14.55 -20.25
C GLY A 308 24.86 15.66 -19.65
N ASP A 309 23.71 15.92 -20.25
CA ASP A 309 22.68 16.80 -19.69
C ASP A 309 22.14 16.22 -18.37
N TYR A 310 22.22 14.89 -18.24
CA TYR A 310 21.82 14.13 -17.05
C TYR A 310 22.97 13.23 -16.58
N VAL A 311 23.05 13.06 -15.25
CA VAL A 311 23.87 12.04 -14.60
C VAL A 311 23.00 10.93 -14.03
N ALA A 312 23.42 9.68 -14.16
CA ALA A 312 22.79 8.51 -13.57
C ALA A 312 23.74 7.87 -12.56
N LEU A 313 23.22 7.42 -11.41
CA LEU A 313 24.03 6.79 -10.37
C LEU A 313 24.02 5.27 -10.52
N LEU A 314 25.19 4.64 -10.43
CA LEU A 314 25.36 3.19 -10.53
C LEU A 314 26.48 2.76 -9.59
N ASP A 315 26.23 1.73 -8.78
CA ASP A 315 27.25 1.11 -7.94
C ASP A 315 28.00 0.02 -8.72
N HIS A 316 29.27 -0.18 -8.37
CA HIS A 316 30.22 -0.99 -9.15
C HIS A 316 29.94 -2.50 -9.19
N ASP A 317 28.99 -2.98 -8.39
CA ASP A 317 28.53 -4.36 -8.27
C ASP A 317 27.08 -4.54 -8.75
N ASP A 318 26.40 -3.44 -9.10
CA ASP A 318 25.01 -3.44 -9.53
C ASP A 318 24.85 -3.44 -11.05
N ARG A 319 23.62 -3.72 -11.51
CA ARG A 319 23.34 -3.88 -12.94
C ARG A 319 22.13 -3.08 -13.39
N LEU A 320 22.23 -2.52 -14.59
CA LEU A 320 21.12 -1.89 -15.29
C LEU A 320 20.40 -2.88 -16.21
N VAL A 321 19.08 -2.73 -16.33
CA VAL A 321 18.31 -3.43 -17.37
C VAL A 321 18.66 -2.84 -18.75
N PRO A 322 18.76 -3.62 -19.84
CA PRO A 322 19.14 -3.10 -21.17
C PRO A 322 18.31 -1.92 -21.69
N GLU A 323 17.03 -1.83 -21.32
CA GLU A 323 16.13 -0.71 -21.66
C GLU A 323 16.11 0.44 -20.63
N ALA A 324 16.94 0.43 -19.59
CA ALA A 324 16.92 1.43 -18.51
C ALA A 324 17.03 2.87 -19.02
N LEU A 325 18.09 3.16 -19.79
CA LEU A 325 18.28 4.50 -20.35
C LEU A 325 17.23 4.86 -21.41
N TYR A 326 16.70 3.88 -22.14
CA TYR A 326 15.60 4.13 -23.07
C TYR A 326 14.35 4.64 -22.33
N HIS A 327 13.99 4.04 -21.20
CA HIS A 327 12.82 4.46 -20.41
C HIS A 327 12.99 5.86 -19.82
N VAL A 328 14.22 6.26 -19.47
CA VAL A 328 14.55 7.64 -19.08
C VAL A 328 14.21 8.60 -20.23
N ILE A 329 14.73 8.36 -21.43
CA ILE A 329 14.51 9.24 -22.58
C ILE A 329 13.05 9.24 -23.05
N GLU A 330 12.39 8.08 -23.01
CA GLU A 330 10.96 7.97 -23.32
C GLU A 330 10.13 8.83 -22.37
N THR A 331 10.51 8.88 -21.10
CA THR A 331 9.86 9.72 -20.09
C THR A 331 10.12 11.20 -20.36
N LEU A 332 11.35 11.57 -20.74
CA LEU A 332 11.69 12.94 -21.14
C LEU A 332 10.95 13.43 -22.39
N GLN A 333 10.48 12.53 -23.26
CA GLN A 333 9.60 12.95 -24.37
C GLN A 333 8.25 13.47 -23.87
N ARG A 334 7.75 12.92 -22.77
CA ARG A 334 6.45 13.28 -22.17
C ARG A 334 6.58 14.42 -21.16
N GLN A 335 7.71 14.50 -20.48
CA GLN A 335 8.00 15.46 -19.40
C GLN A 335 9.40 16.06 -19.59
N PRO A 336 9.60 16.93 -20.59
CA PRO A 336 10.91 17.51 -20.89
C PRO A 336 11.49 18.38 -19.75
N GLN A 337 10.64 18.84 -18.84
CA GLN A 337 11.01 19.62 -17.66
C GLN A 337 11.57 18.77 -16.50
N ALA A 338 11.53 17.43 -16.59
CA ALA A 338 12.00 16.56 -15.52
C ALA A 338 13.46 16.88 -15.15
N ALA A 339 13.68 17.16 -13.88
CA ALA A 339 14.98 17.46 -13.30
C ALA A 339 15.55 16.25 -12.55
N LEU A 340 14.69 15.47 -11.89
CA LEU A 340 15.01 14.21 -11.25
C LEU A 340 14.09 13.12 -11.82
N LEU A 341 14.66 12.01 -12.27
CA LEU A 341 13.93 10.79 -12.58
C LEU A 341 14.40 9.66 -11.67
N TYR A 342 13.47 8.81 -11.23
CA TYR A 342 13.81 7.62 -10.44
C TYR A 342 12.98 6.41 -10.85
N SER A 343 13.59 5.23 -10.80
CA SER A 343 12.94 3.97 -11.18
C SER A 343 12.62 3.09 -9.97
N ASP A 344 11.81 2.06 -10.21
CA ASP A 344 11.75 0.92 -9.29
C ASP A 344 13.06 0.09 -9.40
N GLU A 345 13.30 -0.75 -8.40
CA GLU A 345 14.48 -1.59 -8.27
C GLU A 345 14.09 -2.96 -7.70
N ASP A 346 14.95 -3.96 -7.87
CA ASP A 346 14.88 -5.25 -7.19
C ASP A 346 16.29 -5.70 -6.80
N LYS A 347 16.39 -6.90 -6.22
CA LYS A 347 17.67 -7.52 -5.88
C LYS A 347 17.99 -8.68 -6.82
N ILE A 348 19.28 -8.92 -7.04
CA ILE A 348 19.80 -10.04 -7.80
C ILE A 348 20.90 -10.78 -7.01
N ASP A 349 20.80 -12.10 -6.93
CA ASP A 349 21.79 -12.94 -6.24
C ASP A 349 22.94 -13.39 -7.18
N ASP A 350 23.87 -14.16 -6.62
CA ASP A 350 25.03 -14.72 -7.35
C ASP A 350 24.64 -15.71 -8.48
N PHE A 351 23.39 -16.16 -8.52
CA PHE A 351 22.81 -17.09 -9.48
C PHE A 351 21.94 -16.41 -10.54
N ASP A 352 21.95 -15.07 -10.58
CA ASP A 352 21.12 -14.23 -11.45
C ASP A 352 19.60 -14.39 -11.20
N GLU A 353 19.20 -14.88 -10.02
CA GLU A 353 17.80 -14.93 -9.63
C GLU A 353 17.40 -13.58 -9.00
N ARG A 354 16.29 -13.02 -9.51
CA ARG A 354 15.78 -11.71 -9.08
C ARG A 354 14.72 -11.86 -7.99
N PHE A 355 14.76 -11.03 -6.95
CA PHE A 355 13.88 -11.08 -5.79
C PHE A 355 13.67 -9.71 -5.10
N ASP A 356 12.75 -9.65 -4.13
CA ASP A 356 12.49 -8.48 -3.27
C ASP A 356 12.32 -7.12 -4.00
N PRO A 357 11.32 -6.99 -4.91
CA PRO A 357 11.12 -5.77 -5.67
C PRO A 357 10.60 -4.61 -4.81
N HIS A 358 11.23 -3.45 -4.96
CA HIS A 358 10.78 -2.19 -4.40
C HIS A 358 10.03 -1.36 -5.45
N PHE A 359 8.70 -1.50 -5.43
CA PHE A 359 7.78 -0.71 -6.23
C PHE A 359 7.47 0.61 -5.52
N LYS A 360 8.09 1.67 -6.01
CA LYS A 360 8.12 2.97 -5.33
C LYS A 360 6.83 3.76 -5.61
N PRO A 361 6.35 4.57 -4.65
CA PRO A 361 5.28 5.52 -4.92
C PRO A 361 5.79 6.64 -5.82
N ALA A 362 4.86 7.38 -6.45
CA ALA A 362 5.17 8.70 -7.01
C ALA A 362 5.73 9.65 -5.93
N TRP A 363 6.14 10.86 -6.33
CA TRP A 363 6.85 11.79 -5.44
C TRP A 363 6.16 11.97 -4.08
N ASN A 364 6.87 11.64 -3.01
CA ASN A 364 6.41 11.61 -1.63
C ASN A 364 7.47 12.26 -0.73
N PRO A 365 7.47 13.60 -0.63
CA PRO A 365 8.52 14.33 0.10
C PRO A 365 8.56 13.98 1.58
N ASP A 366 7.41 13.68 2.19
CA ASP A 366 7.34 13.28 3.60
C ASP A 366 7.94 11.89 3.83
N LEU A 367 7.75 10.95 2.89
CA LEU A 367 8.45 9.66 2.92
C LEU A 367 9.96 9.84 2.70
N LEU A 368 10.39 10.76 1.82
CA LEU A 368 11.81 11.03 1.59
C LEU A 368 12.51 11.52 2.88
N LEU A 369 11.84 12.34 3.69
CA LEU A 369 12.39 12.76 4.99
C LEU A 369 12.53 11.58 5.97
N GLY A 370 11.63 10.60 5.88
CA GLY A 370 11.66 9.40 6.71
C GLY A 370 12.65 8.33 6.24
N GLN A 371 12.91 8.23 4.94
CA GLN A 371 13.80 7.24 4.33
C GLN A 371 14.15 7.62 2.87
N ASN A 372 15.37 7.32 2.41
CA ASN A 372 15.73 7.43 0.99
C ASN A 372 15.06 6.35 0.13
N TYR A 373 13.80 6.54 -0.22
CA TYR A 373 13.09 5.60 -1.11
C TYR A 373 13.41 5.84 -2.59
N VAL A 374 14.03 6.97 -2.96
CA VAL A 374 14.41 7.29 -4.35
C VAL A 374 15.54 6.37 -4.79
N SER A 375 16.61 6.28 -4.01
CA SER A 375 17.78 5.38 -4.20
C SER A 375 18.13 5.15 -5.67
N HIS A 376 17.99 3.92 -6.18
CA HIS A 376 18.42 3.53 -7.52
C HIS A 376 17.22 3.21 -8.44
N LEU A 377 17.26 3.43 -9.73
CA LEU A 377 18.19 4.26 -10.48
C LEU A 377 17.79 5.73 -10.34
N GLY A 378 18.61 6.56 -9.69
CA GLY A 378 18.44 8.00 -9.66
C GLY A 378 19.12 8.67 -10.86
N VAL A 379 18.39 9.51 -11.59
CA VAL A 379 18.88 10.27 -12.76
C VAL A 379 18.61 11.76 -12.56
N TYR A 380 19.66 12.56 -12.52
CA TYR A 380 19.64 13.96 -12.10
C TYR A 380 20.10 14.86 -13.24
N ARG A 381 19.50 16.04 -13.42
CA ARG A 381 20.06 17.07 -14.30
C ARG A 381 21.45 17.49 -13.82
N THR A 382 22.45 17.31 -14.68
CA THR A 382 23.87 17.52 -14.36
C THR A 382 24.16 18.94 -13.89
N GLU A 383 23.59 19.94 -14.57
CA GLU A 383 23.76 21.36 -14.23
C GLU A 383 23.39 21.64 -12.77
N ARG A 384 22.28 21.06 -12.30
CA ARG A 384 21.78 21.26 -10.94
C ARG A 384 22.60 20.49 -9.91
N VAL A 385 23.09 19.28 -10.22
CA VAL A 385 24.03 18.58 -9.34
C VAL A 385 25.30 19.41 -9.14
N ASN A 386 25.83 19.99 -10.22
CA ASN A 386 27.02 20.85 -10.16
C ASN A 386 26.77 22.14 -9.38
N SER A 387 25.61 22.80 -9.55
CA SER A 387 25.29 24.02 -8.80
C SER A 387 25.11 23.78 -7.30
N LEU A 388 24.77 22.55 -6.90
CA LEU A 388 24.68 22.12 -5.51
C LEU A 388 26.02 21.64 -4.92
N GLY A 389 27.10 21.65 -5.71
CA GLY A 389 28.43 21.21 -5.28
C GLY A 389 28.62 19.69 -5.23
N GLY A 390 27.76 18.91 -5.88
CA GLY A 390 27.88 17.45 -5.95
C GLY A 390 27.61 16.72 -4.63
N PHE A 391 28.43 15.69 -4.36
CA PHE A 391 28.34 14.82 -3.18
C PHE A 391 29.16 15.41 -2.03
N ARG A 392 28.56 15.57 -0.86
CA ARG A 392 29.26 16.15 0.29
C ARG A 392 30.05 15.08 1.04
N GLN A 393 31.34 15.32 1.27
CA GLN A 393 32.15 14.46 2.16
C GLN A 393 31.59 14.51 3.58
N GLY A 394 31.69 13.40 4.32
CA GLY A 394 31.09 13.22 5.65
C GLY A 394 29.68 12.63 5.62
N PHE A 395 29.13 12.37 4.43
CA PHE A 395 27.83 11.70 4.22
C PHE A 395 28.00 10.31 3.61
N GLU A 396 29.20 9.71 3.68
CA GLU A 396 29.47 8.38 3.15
C GLU A 396 28.44 7.37 3.71
N GLY A 397 27.84 6.59 2.82
CA GLY A 397 26.77 5.63 3.15
C GLY A 397 25.35 6.21 3.12
N SER A 398 25.20 7.54 3.07
CA SER A 398 23.92 8.24 2.86
C SER A 398 24.04 9.39 1.85
N GLN A 399 25.09 9.38 1.01
CA GLN A 399 25.41 10.46 0.08
C GLN A 399 24.29 10.72 -0.93
N ASP A 400 23.56 9.67 -1.32
CA ASP A 400 22.44 9.78 -2.25
C ASP A 400 21.22 10.40 -1.59
N HIS A 401 21.00 10.12 -0.30
CA HIS A 401 19.91 10.74 0.46
C HIS A 401 20.17 12.24 0.63
N ASP A 402 21.40 12.59 1.01
CA ASP A 402 21.86 13.98 1.10
C ASP A 402 21.69 14.72 -0.23
N LEU A 403 22.20 14.15 -1.32
CA LEU A 403 22.06 14.76 -2.64
C LEU A 403 20.59 14.90 -3.03
N THR A 404 19.77 13.86 -2.86
CA THR A 404 18.34 13.89 -3.24
C THR A 404 17.58 14.96 -2.48
N LEU A 405 17.78 15.08 -1.16
CA LEU A 405 17.13 16.11 -0.34
C LEU A 405 17.48 17.51 -0.83
N ARG A 406 18.78 17.80 -1.03
CA ARG A 406 19.24 19.09 -1.56
C ARG A 406 18.76 19.34 -2.99
N PHE A 407 18.72 18.30 -3.82
CA PHE A 407 18.32 18.38 -5.21
C PHE A 407 16.85 18.74 -5.37
N CYS A 408 15.99 18.13 -4.57
CA CYS A 408 14.55 18.35 -4.61
C CYS A 408 14.11 19.70 -4.00
N ALA A 409 14.96 20.33 -3.19
CA ALA A 409 14.66 21.62 -2.58
C ALA A 409 14.33 22.70 -3.63
N GLY A 410 13.08 23.17 -3.65
CA GLY A 410 12.63 24.19 -4.60
C GLY A 410 12.36 23.70 -6.03
N LEU A 411 12.24 22.39 -6.25
CA LEU A 411 11.64 21.85 -7.47
C LEU A 411 10.12 21.78 -7.34
N ASP A 412 9.43 22.04 -8.45
CA ASP A 412 8.01 21.72 -8.55
C ASP A 412 7.81 20.19 -8.60
N PRO A 413 6.73 19.64 -8.02
CA PRO A 413 6.49 18.20 -7.98
C PRO A 413 6.50 17.50 -9.35
N ASP A 414 6.13 18.18 -10.43
CA ASP A 414 6.10 17.62 -11.79
C ASP A 414 7.49 17.54 -12.43
N GLN A 415 8.51 18.16 -11.83
CA GLN A 415 9.91 18.02 -12.23
C GLN A 415 10.58 16.78 -11.61
N ILE A 416 9.90 16.09 -10.69
CA ILE A 416 10.39 14.88 -10.01
C ILE A 416 9.55 13.69 -10.46
N VAL A 417 10.14 12.84 -11.29
CA VAL A 417 9.38 11.90 -12.13
C VAL A 417 9.74 10.46 -11.81
N ARG A 418 8.72 9.68 -11.48
CA ARG A 418 8.88 8.23 -11.34
C ARG A 418 8.73 7.52 -12.66
N ILE A 419 9.62 6.57 -12.92
CA ILE A 419 9.53 5.60 -14.01
C ILE A 419 9.07 4.26 -13.40
N PRO A 420 7.82 3.81 -13.65
CA PRO A 420 7.21 2.64 -13.01
C PRO A 420 7.69 1.31 -13.60
N HIS A 421 9.01 1.17 -13.71
CA HIS A 421 9.70 -0.01 -14.22
C HIS A 421 10.86 -0.35 -13.30
N VAL A 422 11.10 -1.64 -13.11
CA VAL A 422 12.31 -2.14 -12.44
C VAL A 422 13.45 -2.01 -13.44
N LEU A 423 14.29 -0.98 -13.28
CA LEU A 423 15.38 -0.66 -14.21
C LEU A 423 16.78 -0.87 -13.61
N TYR A 424 16.82 -1.24 -12.33
CA TYR A 424 18.03 -1.40 -11.54
C TYR A 424 17.97 -2.71 -10.75
N HIS A 425 19.07 -3.45 -10.75
CA HIS A 425 19.24 -4.69 -10.00
C HIS A 425 20.34 -4.50 -8.97
N TRP A 426 19.96 -4.43 -7.70
CA TRP A 426 20.87 -4.33 -6.58
C TRP A 426 21.46 -5.71 -6.26
N HIS A 427 22.77 -5.85 -6.36
CA HIS A 427 23.45 -7.08 -6.09
C HIS A 427 23.48 -7.42 -4.60
N ALA A 428 22.96 -8.60 -4.27
CA ALA A 428 22.83 -9.10 -2.91
C ALA A 428 23.67 -10.37 -2.66
N GLY A 429 24.92 -10.38 -3.13
CA GLY A 429 25.90 -11.46 -2.93
C GLY A 429 26.69 -11.37 -1.62
N GLN A 430 27.54 -12.36 -1.35
CA GLN A 430 28.44 -12.35 -0.18
C GLN A 430 29.42 -11.18 -0.24
N GLY A 431 29.39 -10.29 0.76
CA GLY A 431 30.26 -9.11 0.83
C GLY A 431 29.65 -7.81 0.30
N SER A 432 28.41 -7.85 -0.24
CA SER A 432 27.64 -6.66 -0.60
C SER A 432 27.16 -5.91 0.66
N THR A 433 27.02 -4.59 0.55
CA THR A 433 26.49 -3.69 1.59
C THR A 433 25.09 -4.09 2.05
N ALA A 434 24.34 -4.79 1.19
CA ALA A 434 23.03 -5.36 1.53
C ALA A 434 23.11 -6.40 2.68
N SER A 435 24.27 -7.00 2.91
CA SER A 435 24.47 -8.17 3.79
C SER A 435 25.17 -7.86 5.13
N ALA A 436 25.87 -6.73 5.29
CA ALA A 436 26.73 -6.48 6.45
C ALA A 436 26.02 -5.70 7.58
N ALA A 437 26.15 -6.17 8.82
CA ALA A 437 25.53 -5.55 10.01
C ALA A 437 26.33 -4.36 10.58
N VAL A 438 27.65 -4.30 10.36
CA VAL A 438 28.54 -3.23 10.87
C VAL A 438 28.39 -1.93 10.07
N GLU A 439 28.02 -2.03 8.79
CA GLU A 439 27.81 -0.86 7.92
C GLU A 439 26.51 -0.09 8.24
N LYS A 440 25.61 -0.69 9.03
CA LYS A 440 24.29 -0.12 9.34
C LYS A 440 24.32 1.03 10.36
N ALA A 441 25.40 1.20 11.12
CA ALA A 441 25.46 2.24 12.16
C ALA A 441 25.87 3.60 11.60
N TYR A 442 26.98 3.68 10.87
CA TYR A 442 27.45 4.96 10.31
C TYR A 442 26.53 5.50 9.20
N THR A 443 25.92 4.61 8.41
CA THR A 443 24.95 4.97 7.36
C THR A 443 23.73 5.68 7.94
N ALA A 444 23.25 5.21 9.10
CA ALA A 444 22.11 5.81 9.80
C ALA A 444 22.44 7.19 10.38
N ASP A 445 23.64 7.37 10.96
CA ASP A 445 24.08 8.66 11.48
C ASP A 445 24.25 9.70 10.36
N ALA A 446 24.85 9.30 9.23
CA ALA A 446 25.03 10.16 8.07
C ALA A 446 23.69 10.60 7.47
N GLY A 447 22.71 9.70 7.36
CA GLY A 447 21.39 10.05 6.84
C GLY A 447 20.56 10.87 7.83
N LEU A 448 20.68 10.64 9.14
CA LEU A 448 20.09 11.50 10.16
C LEU A 448 20.63 12.93 10.03
N GLN A 449 21.95 13.07 9.88
CA GLN A 449 22.59 14.35 9.65
C GLN A 449 22.09 14.99 8.35
N ALA A 450 21.88 14.23 7.28
CA ALA A 450 21.40 14.76 6.00
C ALA A 450 20.00 15.37 6.13
N VAL A 451 19.09 14.68 6.83
CA VAL A 451 17.74 15.18 7.12
C VAL A 451 17.79 16.41 8.04
N GLN A 452 18.61 16.38 9.11
CA GLN A 452 18.77 17.52 10.02
C GLN A 452 19.29 18.76 9.27
N ASP A 453 20.27 18.58 8.39
CA ASP A 453 20.83 19.61 7.53
C ASP A 453 19.79 20.22 6.59
N TYR A 454 18.94 19.38 6.00
CA TYR A 454 17.84 19.83 5.14
C TYR A 454 16.82 20.64 5.96
N LEU A 455 16.36 20.12 7.10
CA LEU A 455 15.37 20.79 7.95
C LEU A 455 15.88 22.14 8.48
N THR A 456 17.15 22.22 8.88
CA THR A 456 17.75 23.48 9.37
C THR A 456 17.67 24.61 8.35
N ARG A 457 17.69 24.28 7.05
CA ARG A 457 17.63 25.26 5.94
C ARG A 457 16.20 25.53 5.44
N HIS A 458 15.30 24.56 5.59
CA HIS A 458 13.98 24.59 4.93
C HIS A 458 12.78 24.59 5.88
N ALA A 459 12.97 24.28 7.15
CA ALA A 459 11.92 24.10 8.15
C ALA A 459 12.40 24.55 9.53
N ALA A 460 12.42 25.87 9.77
CA ALA A 460 12.85 26.43 11.04
C ALA A 460 12.04 25.85 12.22
N GLY A 461 12.74 25.34 13.24
CA GLY A 461 12.12 24.75 14.43
C GLY A 461 11.75 23.26 14.29
N ALA A 462 11.87 22.66 13.11
CA ALA A 462 11.73 21.22 12.97
C ALA A 462 12.98 20.48 13.48
N SER A 463 12.78 19.31 14.07
CA SER A 463 13.86 18.43 14.53
C SER A 463 13.70 17.03 13.95
N VAL A 464 14.78 16.27 13.90
CA VAL A 464 14.76 14.88 13.47
C VAL A 464 15.37 13.97 14.53
N GLU A 465 14.78 12.80 14.71
CA GLU A 465 15.28 11.72 15.57
C GLU A 465 15.38 10.40 14.78
N PRO A 466 16.25 9.46 15.20
CA PRO A 466 16.28 8.12 14.61
C PRO A 466 14.92 7.44 14.66
N GLY A 467 14.57 6.77 13.57
CA GLY A 467 13.36 5.95 13.46
C GLY A 467 13.53 4.56 14.09
N LYS A 468 12.47 3.75 14.00
CA LYS A 468 12.43 2.41 14.60
C LYS A 468 13.35 1.40 13.89
N PHE A 469 13.64 1.61 12.61
CA PHE A 469 14.45 0.71 11.79
C PHE A 469 15.74 1.41 11.32
N PRO A 470 16.78 0.66 10.95
CA PRO A 470 17.99 1.26 10.38
C PRO A 470 17.66 2.13 9.15
N ASN A 471 18.36 3.26 9.02
CA ASN A 471 18.19 4.23 7.93
C ASN A 471 16.75 4.75 7.79
N THR A 472 16.04 4.87 8.92
CA THR A 472 14.73 5.53 9.00
C THR A 472 14.78 6.65 10.02
N TYR A 473 13.95 7.68 9.81
CA TYR A 473 13.96 8.91 10.62
C TYR A 473 12.54 9.38 10.94
N ARG A 474 12.37 10.03 12.10
CA ARG A 474 11.15 10.75 12.47
C ARG A 474 11.42 12.24 12.51
N VAL A 475 10.65 13.01 11.76
CA VAL A 475 10.67 14.48 11.82
C VAL A 475 9.57 14.96 12.75
N ARG A 476 9.91 15.84 13.70
CA ARG A 476 8.97 16.57 14.55
C ARG A 476 8.85 18.00 14.04
N TRP A 477 7.62 18.40 13.76
CA TRP A 477 7.32 19.74 13.26
C TRP A 477 6.93 20.67 14.41
N PRO A 478 7.38 21.94 14.38
CA PRO A 478 7.05 22.88 15.43
C PRO A 478 5.58 23.28 15.36
N ILE A 479 5.00 23.56 16.52
CA ILE A 479 3.67 24.16 16.62
C ILE A 479 3.85 25.67 16.79
N PRO A 480 3.06 26.51 16.09
CA PRO A 480 3.10 27.95 16.27
C PRO A 480 2.84 28.36 17.73
N ASP A 481 3.43 29.48 18.16
CA ASP A 481 3.11 30.13 19.43
C ASP A 481 2.38 31.47 19.15
N PRO A 482 1.12 31.67 19.59
CA PRO A 482 0.31 30.73 20.37
C PRO A 482 -0.18 29.53 19.56
N ALA A 483 -0.30 28.38 20.24
CA ALA A 483 -0.78 27.15 19.62
C ALA A 483 -2.26 27.27 19.20
N PRO A 484 -2.62 26.78 18.00
CA PRO A 484 -3.98 26.96 17.46
C PRO A 484 -5.02 26.17 18.26
N LEU A 485 -6.18 26.78 18.52
CA LEU A 485 -7.33 26.05 19.06
C LEU A 485 -7.77 24.96 18.08
N VAL A 486 -7.92 23.73 18.59
CA VAL A 486 -8.47 22.58 17.86
C VAL A 486 -9.90 22.31 18.32
N SER A 487 -10.84 22.22 17.38
CA SER A 487 -12.22 21.76 17.66
C SER A 487 -12.39 20.31 17.25
N LEU A 488 -12.53 19.41 18.22
CA LEU A 488 -12.79 18.00 17.98
C LEU A 488 -14.31 17.77 17.86
N LEU A 489 -14.76 17.38 16.67
CA LEU A 489 -16.15 17.15 16.32
C LEU A 489 -16.49 15.67 16.54
N ILE A 490 -17.40 15.36 17.47
CA ILE A 490 -17.74 13.99 17.85
C ILE A 490 -19.23 13.73 17.63
N PRO A 491 -19.64 13.24 16.44
CA PRO A 491 -20.99 12.77 16.18
C PRO A 491 -21.36 11.57 17.06
N THR A 492 -22.51 11.62 17.72
CA THR A 492 -22.96 10.53 18.57
C THR A 492 -24.48 10.37 18.59
N ARG A 493 -24.95 9.18 18.98
CA ARG A 493 -26.35 8.92 19.30
C ARG A 493 -26.45 7.73 20.27
N ASP A 494 -27.03 7.98 21.44
CA ASP A 494 -27.17 7.00 22.51
C ASP A 494 -25.81 6.33 22.87
N GLN A 495 -25.85 5.12 23.42
CA GLN A 495 -24.67 4.27 23.67
C GLN A 495 -23.56 4.94 24.47
N VAL A 496 -23.92 5.48 25.63
CA VAL A 496 -22.98 6.06 26.60
C VAL A 496 -21.77 5.17 26.91
N SER A 497 -21.92 3.84 26.87
CA SER A 497 -20.81 2.89 27.09
C SER A 497 -19.69 2.98 26.06
N ILE A 498 -19.93 3.61 24.91
CA ILE A 498 -18.96 3.86 23.84
C ILE A 498 -18.47 5.30 23.91
N LEU A 499 -19.42 6.25 24.00
CA LEU A 499 -19.12 7.68 23.99
C LEU A 499 -18.28 8.10 25.20
N ARG A 500 -18.63 7.60 26.40
CA ARG A 500 -17.97 7.99 27.65
C ARG A 500 -16.47 7.66 27.62
N PRO A 501 -16.03 6.42 27.34
CA PRO A 501 -14.60 6.12 27.23
C PRO A 501 -13.84 7.00 26.24
N CYS A 502 -14.44 7.31 25.08
CA CYS A 502 -13.83 8.19 24.09
C CYS A 502 -13.61 9.61 24.64
N VAL A 503 -14.66 10.22 25.20
CA VAL A 503 -14.60 11.60 25.71
C VAL A 503 -13.67 11.70 26.93
N GLU A 504 -13.79 10.79 27.89
CA GLU A 504 -12.92 10.74 29.07
C GLU A 504 -11.45 10.55 28.66
N ALA A 505 -11.15 9.61 27.77
CA ALA A 505 -9.77 9.39 27.30
C ALA A 505 -9.19 10.61 26.57
N ILE A 506 -9.98 11.31 25.75
CA ILE A 506 -9.52 12.55 25.10
C ILE A 506 -9.22 13.63 26.15
N LEU A 507 -10.12 13.87 27.10
CA LEU A 507 -9.99 14.95 28.08
C LEU A 507 -8.89 14.71 29.11
N GLU A 508 -8.65 13.45 29.47
CA GLU A 508 -7.68 13.05 30.51
C GLU A 508 -6.28 12.78 29.96
N ARG A 509 -6.16 12.23 28.74
CA ARG A 509 -4.87 11.72 28.22
C ARG A 509 -4.26 12.59 27.14
N THR A 510 -4.99 13.55 26.57
CA THR A 510 -4.43 14.43 25.52
C THR A 510 -3.63 15.55 26.15
N ARG A 511 -2.33 15.63 25.84
CA ARG A 511 -1.43 16.67 26.38
C ARG A 511 -1.64 18.04 25.73
N TYR A 512 -2.13 18.08 24.48
CA TYR A 512 -2.31 19.32 23.74
C TYR A 512 -3.28 20.27 24.47
N PRO A 513 -2.88 21.50 24.82
CA PRO A 513 -3.61 22.31 25.81
C PRO A 513 -4.80 23.09 25.22
N HIS A 514 -4.78 23.43 23.93
CA HIS A 514 -5.76 24.30 23.30
C HIS A 514 -6.78 23.52 22.48
N LEU A 515 -7.66 22.77 23.15
CA LEU A 515 -8.72 22.00 22.50
C LEU A 515 -10.11 22.32 23.05
N GLU A 516 -11.13 22.21 22.20
CA GLU A 516 -12.54 22.11 22.57
C GLU A 516 -13.15 20.83 21.96
N LEU A 517 -14.09 20.21 22.67
CA LEU A 517 -14.88 19.08 22.20
C LEU A 517 -16.30 19.55 21.86
N LEU A 518 -16.71 19.36 20.62
CA LEU A 518 -18.09 19.54 20.20
C LEU A 518 -18.74 18.18 20.07
N ILE A 519 -19.53 17.79 21.07
CA ILE A 519 -20.33 16.57 21.03
C ILE A 519 -21.59 16.87 20.21
N LEU A 520 -21.71 16.25 19.04
CA LEU A 520 -22.80 16.48 18.11
C LEU A 520 -23.86 15.40 18.31
N ASP A 521 -24.84 15.69 19.17
CA ASP A 521 -25.89 14.76 19.54
C ASP A 521 -26.93 14.61 18.42
N ASN A 522 -26.96 13.45 17.77
CA ASN A 522 -27.94 13.11 16.73
C ASN A 522 -29.29 12.64 17.32
N GLY A 523 -29.81 13.40 18.29
CA GLY A 523 -31.09 13.13 18.92
C GLY A 523 -31.09 11.88 19.78
N SER A 524 -30.15 11.78 20.72
CA SER A 524 -30.15 10.73 21.75
C SER A 524 -31.46 10.75 22.54
N THR A 525 -31.90 9.57 22.93
CA THR A 525 -33.14 9.33 23.70
C THR A 525 -32.90 8.47 24.94
N CYS A 526 -31.76 7.77 24.99
CA CYS A 526 -31.34 6.97 26.13
C CYS A 526 -31.10 7.87 27.35
N PRO A 527 -31.82 7.66 28.47
CA PRO A 527 -31.67 8.50 29.67
C PRO A 527 -30.25 8.54 30.22
N GLN A 528 -29.52 7.43 30.15
CA GLN A 528 -28.12 7.35 30.60
C GLN A 528 -27.17 8.16 29.72
N THR A 529 -27.46 8.26 28.41
CA THR A 529 -26.66 9.09 27.50
C THR A 529 -26.96 10.56 27.73
N LEU A 530 -28.24 10.93 27.86
CA LEU A 530 -28.64 12.31 28.16
C LEU A 530 -28.04 12.80 29.48
N ALA A 531 -28.11 12.00 30.54
CA ALA A 531 -27.50 12.33 31.82
C ALA A 531 -25.98 12.53 31.72
N PHE A 532 -25.29 11.71 30.92
CA PHE A 532 -23.86 11.90 30.66
C PHE A 532 -23.57 13.17 29.86
N LEU A 533 -24.37 13.49 28.84
CA LEU A 533 -24.22 14.71 28.06
C LEU A 533 -24.40 15.96 28.91
N ASP A 534 -25.36 15.96 29.83
CA ASP A 534 -25.59 17.06 30.78
C ASP A 534 -24.42 17.22 31.77
N ASP A 535 -23.88 16.10 32.27
CA ASP A 535 -22.73 16.05 33.19
C ASP A 535 -21.45 16.56 32.51
N ILE A 536 -21.11 16.02 31.33
CA ILE A 536 -19.85 16.35 30.64
C ILE A 536 -19.85 17.77 30.08
N ALA A 537 -21.02 18.37 29.83
CA ALA A 537 -21.14 19.77 29.43
C ALA A 537 -20.72 20.76 30.53
N THR A 538 -20.46 20.30 31.75
CA THR A 538 -19.90 21.14 32.82
C THR A 538 -18.40 21.38 32.68
N ASP A 539 -17.68 20.55 31.92
CA ASP A 539 -16.28 20.80 31.57
C ASP A 539 -16.22 21.98 30.59
N ALA A 540 -15.43 23.01 30.91
CA ALA A 540 -15.32 24.24 30.12
C ALA A 540 -14.81 24.01 28.69
N ARG A 541 -14.18 22.86 28.42
CA ARG A 541 -13.69 22.47 27.08
C ARG A 541 -14.80 21.81 26.24
N VAL A 542 -15.93 21.43 26.81
CA VAL A 542 -16.95 20.61 26.15
C VAL A 542 -18.21 21.41 25.85
N ARG A 543 -18.72 21.28 24.63
CA ARG A 543 -20.01 21.83 24.20
C ARG A 543 -20.83 20.75 23.53
N VAL A 544 -22.07 20.56 24.01
CA VAL A 544 -23.02 19.62 23.41
C VAL A 544 -23.94 20.38 22.45
N LEU A 545 -23.96 19.99 21.18
CA LEU A 545 -24.78 20.58 20.14
C LEU A 545 -25.80 19.57 19.64
N ARG A 546 -27.08 19.92 19.70
CA ARG A 546 -28.17 19.03 19.29
C ARG A 546 -28.43 19.14 17.79
N TRP A 547 -28.44 18.01 17.09
CA TRP A 547 -28.73 17.89 15.66
C TRP A 547 -29.75 16.76 15.40
N PRO A 548 -31.06 17.00 15.63
CA PRO A 548 -32.08 15.96 15.59
C PRO A 548 -32.60 15.69 14.17
N GLN A 549 -31.68 15.43 13.23
CA GLN A 549 -31.97 15.14 11.82
C GLN A 549 -31.74 13.64 11.51
N PRO A 550 -32.20 13.12 10.36
CA PRO A 550 -31.81 11.78 9.92
C PRO A 550 -30.29 11.63 9.87
N PHE A 551 -29.76 10.51 10.36
CA PHE A 551 -28.31 10.33 10.44
C PHE A 551 -27.64 10.46 9.07
N ASN A 552 -26.74 11.43 8.99
CA ASN A 552 -25.86 11.68 7.86
C ASN A 552 -24.53 12.17 8.44
N TYR A 553 -23.49 11.36 8.32
CA TYR A 553 -22.18 11.62 8.91
C TYR A 553 -21.56 12.89 8.34
N SER A 554 -21.70 13.11 7.03
CA SER A 554 -21.22 14.32 6.36
C SER A 554 -21.95 15.56 6.87
N ALA A 555 -23.28 15.52 6.94
CA ALA A 555 -24.10 16.65 7.35
C ALA A 555 -23.87 17.07 8.81
N ILE A 556 -23.77 16.11 9.73
CA ILE A 556 -23.56 16.41 11.14
C ILE A 556 -22.15 16.98 11.38
N ASN A 557 -21.11 16.47 10.70
CA ASN A 557 -19.77 17.05 10.78
C ASN A 557 -19.70 18.45 10.16
N ASN A 558 -20.36 18.69 9.01
CA ASN A 558 -20.50 20.03 8.43
C ASN A 558 -21.20 20.99 9.40
N PHE A 559 -22.23 20.51 10.11
CA PHE A 559 -22.90 21.26 11.17
C PHE A 559 -21.94 21.59 12.33
N GLY A 560 -21.15 20.62 12.79
CA GLY A 560 -20.13 20.85 13.82
C GLY A 560 -19.07 21.86 13.40
N ALA A 561 -18.55 21.76 12.18
CA ALA A 561 -17.54 22.66 11.63
C ALA A 561 -18.00 24.13 11.62
N ARG A 562 -19.27 24.39 11.34
CA ARG A 562 -19.86 25.75 11.40
C ARG A 562 -19.90 26.33 12.82
N HIS A 563 -19.97 25.50 13.85
CA HIS A 563 -20.04 25.91 15.26
C HIS A 563 -18.71 25.86 16.00
N ALA A 564 -17.67 25.36 15.35
CA ALA A 564 -16.30 25.28 15.83
C ALA A 564 -15.64 26.66 15.91
N ASN A 565 -14.94 26.89 17.02
CA ASN A 565 -14.12 28.09 17.24
C ASN A 565 -12.65 27.87 16.85
N GLY A 566 -12.23 26.61 16.70
CA GLY A 566 -10.87 26.23 16.38
C GLY A 566 -10.45 26.59 14.96
N HIS A 567 -9.17 26.90 14.82
CA HIS A 567 -8.51 27.09 13.53
C HIS A 567 -8.24 25.75 12.84
N ILE A 568 -8.18 24.67 13.63
CA ILE A 568 -8.06 23.30 13.17
C ILE A 568 -9.32 22.55 13.60
N LEU A 569 -9.88 21.78 12.68
CA LEU A 569 -10.99 20.87 12.95
C LEU A 569 -10.43 19.45 13.07
N GLY A 570 -10.91 18.69 14.06
CA GLY A 570 -10.74 17.25 14.13
C GLY A 570 -12.06 16.54 13.87
N LEU A 571 -12.14 15.73 12.82
CA LEU A 571 -13.24 14.79 12.61
C LEU A 571 -12.93 13.52 13.41
N ILE A 572 -13.75 13.25 14.42
CA ILE A 572 -13.48 12.21 15.42
C ILE A 572 -14.71 11.32 15.58
N ASN A 573 -14.54 10.01 15.43
CA ASN A 573 -15.60 9.07 15.77
C ASN A 573 -15.79 8.95 17.29
N ASN A 574 -16.99 8.60 17.73
CA ASN A 574 -17.32 8.51 19.16
C ASN A 574 -16.75 7.26 19.87
N ASP A 575 -15.95 6.44 19.18
CA ASP A 575 -15.42 5.16 19.62
C ASP A 575 -13.90 5.04 19.41
N ILE A 576 -13.19 6.18 19.47
CA ILE A 576 -11.73 6.22 19.49
C ILE A 576 -11.18 6.33 20.92
N GLU A 577 -9.98 5.82 21.15
CA GLU A 577 -9.26 5.96 22.42
C GLU A 577 -7.77 6.26 22.14
N PRO A 578 -7.25 7.45 22.53
CA PRO A 578 -5.84 7.77 22.38
C PRO A 578 -4.92 6.82 23.16
N ILE A 579 -3.83 6.37 22.50
CA ILE A 579 -2.80 5.50 23.10
C ILE A 579 -1.65 6.33 23.65
N ASN A 580 -1.14 7.29 22.86
CA ASN A 580 -0.06 8.19 23.27
C ASN A 580 -0.61 9.61 23.55
N GLU A 581 -0.08 10.27 24.57
CA GLU A 581 -0.56 11.59 25.02
C GLU A 581 -0.27 12.73 24.03
N ASP A 582 0.74 12.55 23.16
CA ASP A 582 1.20 13.52 22.16
C ASP A 582 0.52 13.37 20.79
N TRP A 583 -0.50 12.51 20.68
CA TRP A 583 -1.17 12.22 19.41
C TRP A 583 -1.69 13.48 18.69
N LEU A 584 -2.35 14.38 19.43
CA LEU A 584 -2.93 15.59 18.84
C LEU A 584 -1.84 16.63 18.53
N GLU A 585 -0.80 16.69 19.35
CA GLU A 585 0.37 17.56 19.12
C GLU A 585 1.07 17.19 17.81
N GLU A 586 1.33 15.91 17.59
CA GLU A 586 1.88 15.39 16.33
C GLU A 586 0.99 15.76 15.14
N MET A 587 -0.32 15.52 15.22
CA MET A 587 -1.24 15.81 14.12
C MET A 587 -1.35 17.31 13.83
N VAL A 588 -1.35 18.16 14.86
CA VAL A 588 -1.38 19.62 14.73
C VAL A 588 -0.10 20.14 14.10
N GLY A 589 1.08 19.67 14.52
CA GLY A 589 2.35 20.06 13.92
C GLY A 589 2.39 19.82 12.41
N GLN A 590 1.82 18.69 11.95
CA GLN A 590 1.66 18.40 10.53
C GLN A 590 0.61 19.31 9.86
N ALA A 591 -0.53 19.54 10.49
CA ALA A 591 -1.63 20.35 9.95
C ALA A 591 -1.31 21.86 9.90
N CYS A 592 -0.32 22.33 10.65
CA CYS A 592 0.19 23.70 10.59
C CYS A 592 1.06 23.97 9.36
N ARG A 593 1.49 22.94 8.63
CA ARG A 593 2.28 23.09 7.39
C ARG A 593 1.38 23.50 6.24
N ASP A 594 1.76 24.55 5.53
CA ASP A 594 0.95 25.17 4.47
C ASP A 594 0.60 24.20 3.35
N GLU A 595 1.53 23.33 2.96
CA GLU A 595 1.37 22.38 1.87
C GLU A 595 0.56 21.12 2.24
N ILE A 596 0.29 20.90 3.53
CA ILE A 596 -0.45 19.74 4.04
C ILE A 596 -1.93 20.08 4.18
N GLY A 597 -2.82 19.19 3.78
CA GLY A 597 -4.27 19.31 3.89
C GLY A 597 -4.82 18.50 5.05
N CYS A 598 -5.30 17.29 4.76
CA CYS A 598 -5.79 16.37 5.79
C CYS A 598 -4.63 15.60 6.44
N VAL A 599 -4.66 15.46 7.76
CA VAL A 599 -3.73 14.64 8.54
C VAL A 599 -4.49 13.51 9.23
N GLY A 600 -4.10 12.27 8.97
CA GLY A 600 -4.70 11.08 9.57
C GLY A 600 -3.80 10.37 10.58
N ALA A 601 -4.42 9.79 11.60
CA ALA A 601 -3.74 9.01 12.63
C ALA A 601 -3.56 7.53 12.24
N LYS A 602 -2.71 6.80 12.97
CA LYS A 602 -2.64 5.33 12.94
C LYS A 602 -3.69 4.75 13.87
N LEU A 603 -4.60 3.96 13.31
CA LEU A 603 -5.70 3.36 14.08
C LEU A 603 -5.52 1.85 14.19
N TYR A 604 -5.76 1.33 15.39
CA TYR A 604 -5.75 -0.09 15.68
C TYR A 604 -7.14 -0.62 16.01
N TYR A 605 -7.35 -1.89 15.66
CA TYR A 605 -8.38 -2.69 16.30
C TYR A 605 -8.02 -2.95 17.77
N PRO A 606 -8.99 -3.28 18.64
CA PRO A 606 -8.72 -3.62 20.04
C PRO A 606 -7.79 -4.83 20.23
N ASP A 607 -7.62 -5.68 19.21
CA ASP A 607 -6.68 -6.82 19.22
C ASP A 607 -5.24 -6.43 18.87
N GLY A 608 -4.97 -5.14 18.65
CA GLY A 608 -3.64 -4.62 18.31
C GLY A 608 -3.27 -4.75 16.83
N THR A 609 -4.17 -5.19 15.97
CA THR A 609 -3.96 -5.19 14.51
C THR A 609 -4.26 -3.82 13.90
N VAL A 610 -3.54 -3.46 12.84
CA VAL A 610 -3.69 -2.20 12.12
C VAL A 610 -5.06 -2.16 11.44
N GLN A 611 -5.80 -1.08 11.67
CA GLN A 611 -7.06 -0.80 11.00
C GLN A 611 -6.91 0.28 9.94
N HIS A 612 -6.09 1.30 10.20
CA HIS A 612 -5.81 2.38 9.27
C HIS A 612 -4.35 2.81 9.33
N ALA A 613 -3.69 2.78 8.17
CA ALA A 613 -2.35 3.31 7.95
C ALA A 613 -2.28 4.16 6.65
N GLY A 614 -3.27 5.03 6.44
CA GLY A 614 -3.54 5.66 5.14
C GLY A 614 -4.61 4.93 4.32
N VAL A 615 -5.13 5.57 3.28
CA VAL A 615 -6.11 5.01 2.34
C VAL A 615 -5.55 5.05 0.92
N LEU A 616 -5.63 3.90 0.25
CA LEU A 616 -5.26 3.65 -1.13
C LEU A 616 -6.51 3.62 -2.00
N LEU A 617 -6.51 4.32 -3.13
CA LEU A 617 -7.59 4.29 -4.11
C LEU A 617 -7.60 2.98 -4.91
N GLY A 618 -8.78 2.61 -5.40
CA GLY A 618 -8.98 1.46 -6.28
C GLY A 618 -9.02 0.12 -5.55
N VAL A 619 -8.38 0.02 -4.38
CA VAL A 619 -8.43 -1.17 -3.52
C VAL A 619 -9.90 -1.47 -3.16
N GLY A 620 -10.35 -2.70 -3.37
CA GLY A 620 -11.75 -3.09 -3.16
C GLY A 620 -12.76 -2.44 -4.12
N GLY A 621 -12.29 -1.79 -5.19
CA GLY A 621 -13.09 -1.18 -6.25
C GLY A 621 -13.47 0.29 -6.03
N VAL A 622 -13.05 0.91 -4.92
CA VAL A 622 -13.15 2.37 -4.68
C VAL A 622 -11.93 2.84 -3.89
N ALA A 623 -11.76 2.35 -2.67
CA ALA A 623 -10.65 2.66 -1.77
C ALA A 623 -10.55 1.63 -0.63
N GLY A 624 -9.36 1.43 -0.09
CA GLY A 624 -9.07 0.53 1.02
C GLY A 624 -7.94 1.05 1.92
N HIS A 625 -7.92 0.61 3.18
CA HIS A 625 -6.91 1.05 4.14
C HIS A 625 -5.59 0.29 3.91
N ALA A 626 -4.47 0.99 3.81
CA ALA A 626 -3.16 0.36 3.68
C ALA A 626 -2.82 -0.50 4.91
N HIS A 627 -2.16 -1.64 4.68
CA HIS A 627 -1.63 -2.57 5.70
C HIS A 627 -2.67 -3.07 6.71
N LYS A 628 -3.95 -3.09 6.32
CA LYS A 628 -5.03 -3.54 7.20
C LYS A 628 -4.77 -4.96 7.68
N TYR A 629 -4.97 -5.18 8.98
CA TYR A 629 -4.76 -6.42 9.74
C TYR A 629 -3.30 -6.78 10.05
N PHE A 630 -2.31 -5.99 9.63
CA PHE A 630 -0.93 -6.22 10.04
C PHE A 630 -0.80 -6.02 11.55
N SER A 631 0.09 -6.75 12.20
CA SER A 631 0.41 -6.51 13.61
C SER A 631 1.01 -5.11 13.79
N ARG A 632 0.71 -4.46 14.93
CA ARG A 632 1.27 -3.15 15.31
C ARG A 632 2.80 -3.07 15.24
N HIS A 633 3.49 -4.20 15.38
CA HIS A 633 4.95 -4.24 15.41
C HIS A 633 5.61 -4.48 14.04
N GLU A 634 4.83 -4.88 13.02
CA GLU A 634 5.36 -5.17 11.70
C GLU A 634 5.89 -3.91 11.00
N PRO A 635 7.03 -4.00 10.28
CA PRO A 635 7.54 -2.89 9.49
C PRO A 635 6.58 -2.47 8.37
N GLY A 636 5.78 -3.41 7.86
CA GLY A 636 4.99 -3.22 6.65
C GLY A 636 5.87 -3.18 5.40
N TYR A 637 5.26 -2.73 4.30
CA TYR A 637 5.94 -2.62 2.99
C TYR A 637 7.07 -1.60 3.07
N PHE A 638 8.34 -2.04 2.98
CA PHE A 638 9.53 -1.19 3.10
C PHE A 638 9.46 -0.22 4.29
N SER A 639 9.14 -0.73 5.48
CA SER A 639 9.05 0.05 6.74
C SER A 639 7.99 1.15 6.78
N ARG A 640 7.14 1.28 5.75
CA ARG A 640 6.15 2.36 5.61
C ARG A 640 5.12 2.42 6.75
N LEU A 641 4.90 1.36 7.53
CA LEU A 641 4.01 1.42 8.72
C LEU A 641 4.56 2.27 9.88
N HIS A 642 5.81 2.71 9.76
CA HIS A 642 6.53 3.47 10.78
C HIS A 642 7.10 4.79 10.25
N LEU A 643 6.71 5.19 9.04
CA LEU A 643 7.16 6.42 8.39
C LEU A 643 5.97 7.34 8.08
N ALA A 644 6.08 8.62 8.45
CA ALA A 644 5.13 9.64 8.00
C ALA A 644 5.24 9.77 6.48
N GLN A 645 4.10 9.84 5.80
CA GLN A 645 4.08 9.85 4.34
C GLN A 645 2.77 10.39 3.78
N ASN A 646 2.82 10.80 2.51
CA ASN A 646 1.63 11.23 1.81
C ASN A 646 0.82 10.04 1.26
N TYR A 647 -0.51 10.11 1.41
CA TYR A 647 -1.47 9.19 0.80
C TYR A 647 -2.50 9.97 -0.02
N SER A 648 -3.30 9.27 -0.82
CA SER A 648 -4.43 9.88 -1.52
C SER A 648 -5.54 10.30 -0.55
N ALA A 649 -5.79 9.51 0.49
CA ALA A 649 -6.75 9.85 1.53
C ALA A 649 -6.35 9.29 2.91
N VAL A 650 -7.00 9.83 3.93
CA VAL A 650 -6.97 9.37 5.31
C VAL A 650 -8.41 9.30 5.83
N THR A 651 -8.66 8.53 6.89
CA THR A 651 -10.04 8.30 7.35
C THR A 651 -10.51 9.33 8.35
N ALA A 652 -11.78 9.73 8.27
CA ALA A 652 -12.41 10.64 9.22
C ALA A 652 -12.75 10.00 10.58
N ALA A 653 -12.37 8.74 10.83
CA ALA A 653 -12.42 8.20 12.19
C ALA A 653 -11.49 8.99 13.15
N CYS A 654 -10.35 9.46 12.65
CA CYS A 654 -9.52 10.48 13.28
C CYS A 654 -8.72 11.23 12.21
N LEU A 655 -9.18 12.42 11.86
CA LEU A 655 -8.60 13.30 10.83
C LEU A 655 -8.59 14.73 11.34
N VAL A 656 -7.45 15.43 11.21
CA VAL A 656 -7.40 16.89 11.44
C VAL A 656 -7.13 17.66 10.15
N VAL A 657 -7.67 18.87 10.06
CA VAL A 657 -7.55 19.76 8.90
C VAL A 657 -7.73 21.22 9.32
N ARG A 658 -7.07 22.17 8.65
CA ARG A 658 -7.33 23.59 8.85
C ARG A 658 -8.78 23.93 8.50
N LYS A 659 -9.48 24.65 9.38
CA LYS A 659 -10.88 25.05 9.17
C LYS A 659 -11.07 25.84 7.88
N SER A 660 -10.16 26.77 7.60
CA SER A 660 -10.16 27.56 6.36
C SER A 660 -10.12 26.68 5.11
N LEU A 661 -9.36 25.58 5.14
CA LEU A 661 -9.28 24.64 4.03
C LEU A 661 -10.53 23.76 3.93
N PHE A 662 -11.05 23.29 5.07
CA PHE A 662 -12.32 22.56 5.10
C PHE A 662 -13.44 23.37 4.46
N ASP A 663 -13.55 24.66 4.81
CA ASP A 663 -14.54 25.57 4.24
C ASP A 663 -14.26 25.85 2.75
N ALA A 664 -13.00 26.05 2.36
CA ALA A 664 -12.62 26.36 0.98
C ALA A 664 -12.96 25.24 -0.02
N VAL A 665 -12.94 23.97 0.41
CA VAL A 665 -13.32 22.82 -0.44
C VAL A 665 -14.77 22.37 -0.25
N GLY A 666 -15.57 23.14 0.49
CA GLY A 666 -17.00 22.91 0.71
C GLY A 666 -17.32 21.74 1.66
N GLY A 667 -16.45 21.44 2.62
CA GLY A 667 -16.68 20.42 3.66
C GLY A 667 -16.88 19.00 3.12
N LEU A 668 -17.64 18.17 3.83
CA LEU A 668 -18.00 16.81 3.41
C LEU A 668 -19.22 16.82 2.47
N ASP A 669 -19.28 15.91 1.50
CA ASP A 669 -20.44 15.78 0.58
C ASP A 669 -21.63 15.13 1.31
N GLU A 670 -22.53 15.96 1.82
CA GLU A 670 -23.74 15.53 2.53
C GLU A 670 -24.89 15.10 1.62
N GLU A 671 -24.82 15.39 0.32
CA GLU A 671 -25.87 15.02 -0.65
C GLU A 671 -25.69 13.60 -1.17
N ASN A 672 -24.46 13.24 -1.53
CA ASN A 672 -24.15 11.98 -2.21
C ASN A 672 -23.49 10.93 -1.30
N LEU A 673 -22.82 11.36 -0.23
CA LEU A 673 -21.96 10.51 0.61
C LEU A 673 -22.33 10.61 2.09
N ALA A 674 -23.54 10.16 2.44
CA ALA A 674 -24.04 10.28 3.81
C ALA A 674 -23.30 9.41 4.84
N VAL A 675 -22.70 8.29 4.44
CA VAL A 675 -22.11 7.31 5.39
C VAL A 675 -20.74 6.78 4.97
N ALA A 676 -20.57 6.35 3.72
CA ALA A 676 -19.30 5.78 3.26
C ALA A 676 -18.58 6.71 2.28
N PHE A 677 -17.25 6.62 2.25
CA PHE A 677 -16.35 7.33 1.33
C PHE A 677 -16.37 8.88 1.40
N ASN A 678 -17.08 9.48 2.36
CA ASN A 678 -17.09 10.93 2.55
C ASN A 678 -15.69 11.49 2.86
N ASP A 679 -14.91 10.77 3.65
CA ASP A 679 -13.53 11.06 3.99
C ASP A 679 -12.60 10.96 2.78
N VAL A 680 -12.79 9.92 1.96
CA VAL A 680 -12.05 9.73 0.70
C VAL A 680 -12.35 10.86 -0.27
N ASP A 681 -13.63 11.19 -0.51
CA ASP A 681 -14.03 12.29 -1.39
C ASP A 681 -13.45 13.62 -0.90
N PHE A 682 -13.57 13.92 0.39
CA PHE A 682 -13.03 15.13 1.00
C PHE A 682 -11.52 15.24 0.80
N CYS A 683 -10.77 14.19 1.09
CA CYS A 683 -9.33 14.12 0.85
C CYS A 683 -8.98 14.36 -0.63
N LEU A 684 -9.77 13.84 -1.56
CA LEU A 684 -9.55 14.05 -2.99
C LEU A 684 -9.87 15.48 -3.43
N LYS A 685 -10.88 16.14 -2.83
CA LYS A 685 -11.15 17.58 -3.05
C LYS A 685 -10.00 18.45 -2.52
N VAL A 686 -9.47 18.12 -1.34
CA VAL A 686 -8.29 18.78 -0.76
C VAL A 686 -7.07 18.65 -1.68
N ARG A 687 -6.87 17.48 -2.30
CA ARG A 687 -5.81 17.28 -3.30
C ARG A 687 -6.06 18.05 -4.60
N GLU A 688 -7.30 18.11 -5.08
CA GLU A 688 -7.66 18.96 -6.23
C GLU A 688 -7.35 20.44 -5.98
N ALA A 689 -7.42 20.89 -4.72
CA ALA A 689 -7.04 22.24 -4.30
C ALA A 689 -5.51 22.46 -4.15
N GLY A 690 -4.68 21.44 -4.44
CA GLY A 690 -3.22 21.55 -4.46
C GLY A 690 -2.50 21.10 -3.18
N TYR A 691 -3.22 20.60 -2.18
CA TYR A 691 -2.64 20.16 -0.90
C TYR A 691 -2.30 18.67 -0.90
N ARG A 692 -1.34 18.27 -0.05
CA ARG A 692 -1.02 16.86 0.18
C ARG A 692 -1.74 16.35 1.44
N ASN A 693 -2.37 15.19 1.35
CA ASN A 693 -2.85 14.50 2.54
C ASN A 693 -1.72 13.69 3.15
N LEU A 694 -1.61 13.72 4.47
CA LEU A 694 -0.53 13.09 5.22
C LEU A 694 -1.10 12.10 6.23
N TRP A 695 -0.44 10.96 6.34
CA TRP A 695 -0.68 10.02 7.43
C TRP A 695 0.56 9.96 8.32
N THR A 696 0.37 10.04 9.63
CA THR A 696 1.44 9.92 10.62
C THR A 696 1.29 8.62 11.43
N PRO A 697 2.36 7.80 11.54
CA PRO A 697 2.36 6.63 12.41
C PRO A 697 2.50 6.98 13.89
N PHE A 698 2.75 8.24 14.23
CA PHE A 698 3.11 8.70 15.58
C PHE A 698 1.92 9.26 16.37
N ALA A 699 0.75 9.34 15.76
CA ALA A 699 -0.53 9.53 16.45
C ALA A 699 -1.25 8.18 16.47
N GLU A 700 -1.24 7.48 17.60
CA GLU A 700 -1.75 6.13 17.75
C GLU A 700 -3.03 6.11 18.58
N LEU A 701 -4.09 5.52 18.04
CA LEU A 701 -5.38 5.39 18.73
C LEU A 701 -5.99 4.00 18.48
N TYR A 702 -6.76 3.51 19.45
CA TYR A 702 -7.70 2.43 19.20
C TYR A 702 -8.96 3.00 18.56
N HIS A 703 -9.56 2.24 17.65
CA HIS A 703 -10.88 2.52 17.10
C HIS A 703 -11.71 1.24 17.16
N HIS A 704 -12.74 1.24 18.00
CA HIS A 704 -13.52 0.04 18.32
C HIS A 704 -14.48 -0.39 17.19
N GLU A 705 -14.49 0.35 16.06
CA GLU A 705 -15.19 0.18 14.78
C GLU A 705 -16.64 -0.31 14.85
N SER A 706 -17.56 0.58 14.48
CA SER A 706 -18.97 0.24 14.17
C SER A 706 -19.74 -0.43 15.32
N VAL A 707 -19.26 -0.32 16.57
CA VAL A 707 -19.94 -0.84 17.76
C VAL A 707 -21.36 -0.25 17.82
N SER A 708 -21.51 1.03 17.50
CA SER A 708 -22.79 1.72 17.55
C SER A 708 -23.68 1.54 16.32
N ARG A 709 -23.08 1.31 15.14
CA ARG A 709 -23.78 1.28 13.83
C ARG A 709 -24.17 -0.14 13.37
N GLY A 710 -23.39 -1.16 13.75
CA GLY A 710 -23.47 -2.52 13.22
C GLY A 710 -23.05 -2.63 11.74
N ALA A 711 -23.01 -3.86 11.21
CA ALA A 711 -22.62 -4.13 9.82
C ALA A 711 -23.66 -3.64 8.78
N ASP A 712 -23.27 -3.52 7.51
CA ASP A 712 -24.18 -3.26 6.37
C ASP A 712 -24.92 -4.54 5.93
N ASP A 713 -25.67 -5.10 6.87
CA ASP A 713 -26.34 -6.39 6.77
C ASP A 713 -27.78 -6.31 6.22
N THR A 714 -28.42 -5.13 6.30
CA THR A 714 -29.76 -4.88 5.74
C THR A 714 -29.72 -4.53 4.25
N ASN A 715 -30.82 -4.79 3.54
CA ASN A 715 -30.95 -4.44 2.12
C ASN A 715 -30.83 -2.93 1.86
N ALA A 716 -31.39 -2.10 2.75
CA ALA A 716 -31.31 -0.65 2.63
C ALA A 716 -29.86 -0.13 2.78
N LYS A 717 -29.13 -0.63 3.79
CA LYS A 717 -27.71 -0.31 4.00
C LYS A 717 -26.85 -0.71 2.80
N ARG A 718 -27.04 -1.92 2.25
CA ARG A 718 -26.35 -2.37 1.03
C ARG A 718 -26.67 -1.53 -0.20
N GLN A 719 -27.93 -1.12 -0.39
CA GLN A 719 -28.31 -0.26 -1.51
C GLN A 719 -27.69 1.13 -1.38
N ARG A 720 -27.66 1.72 -0.18
CA ARG A 720 -26.96 2.98 0.08
C ARG A 720 -25.47 2.86 -0.26
N ALA A 721 -24.78 1.89 0.32
CA ALA A 721 -23.35 1.67 0.08
C ALA A 721 -23.02 1.48 -1.41
N SER A 722 -23.89 0.79 -2.17
CA SER A 722 -23.74 0.67 -3.62
C SER A 722 -23.88 2.03 -4.32
N ARG A 723 -24.85 2.87 -3.94
CA ARG A 723 -25.03 4.20 -4.55
C ARG A 723 -23.86 5.13 -4.27
N GLU A 724 -23.34 5.13 -3.05
CA GLU A 724 -22.17 5.92 -2.63
C GLU A 724 -20.92 5.47 -3.40
N ALA A 725 -20.69 4.16 -3.52
CA ALA A 725 -19.60 3.61 -4.33
C ALA A 725 -19.74 3.98 -5.82
N ASP A 726 -20.96 3.91 -6.38
CA ASP A 726 -21.20 4.28 -7.76
C ASP A 726 -21.00 5.79 -8.01
N TYR A 727 -21.31 6.64 -7.02
CA TYR A 727 -20.98 8.06 -7.07
C TYR A 727 -19.48 8.28 -7.16
N MET A 728 -18.69 7.66 -6.26
CA MET A 728 -17.23 7.77 -6.27
C MET A 728 -16.64 7.37 -7.62
N ARG A 729 -17.09 6.23 -8.20
CA ARG A 729 -16.66 5.79 -9.52
C ARG A 729 -16.99 6.78 -10.62
N ARG A 730 -18.17 7.40 -10.59
CA ARG A 730 -18.58 8.42 -11.58
C ARG A 730 -17.84 9.74 -11.45
N ARG A 731 -17.61 10.21 -10.21
CA ARG A 731 -16.97 11.50 -9.90
C ARG A 731 -15.46 11.47 -10.12
N TRP A 732 -14.80 10.40 -9.66
CA TRP A 732 -13.33 10.31 -9.64
C TRP A 732 -12.75 9.47 -10.78
N ARG A 733 -13.54 8.58 -11.39
CA ARG A 733 -13.22 7.82 -12.62
C ARG A 733 -11.81 7.21 -12.61
N HIS A 734 -10.98 7.57 -13.58
CA HIS A 734 -9.64 7.04 -13.79
C HIS A 734 -8.70 7.31 -12.61
N ARG A 735 -8.91 8.41 -11.85
CA ARG A 735 -8.07 8.73 -10.69
C ARG A 735 -8.18 7.71 -9.57
N LEU A 736 -9.27 6.93 -9.49
CA LEU A 736 -9.38 5.84 -8.52
C LEU A 736 -8.42 4.69 -8.81
N PHE A 737 -7.88 4.59 -10.03
CA PHE A 737 -7.01 3.48 -10.44
C PHE A 737 -5.57 3.93 -10.71
N ASP A 738 -5.26 5.18 -10.40
CA ASP A 738 -3.94 5.80 -10.56
C ASP A 738 -3.59 6.56 -9.27
N ASP A 739 -3.40 5.80 -8.19
CA ASP A 739 -3.06 6.37 -6.88
C ASP A 739 -1.54 6.65 -6.81
N PRO A 740 -1.11 7.90 -6.59
CA PRO A 740 0.32 8.22 -6.49
C PRO A 740 1.04 7.52 -5.33
N ALA A 741 0.33 7.09 -4.28
CA ALA A 741 0.92 6.37 -3.15
C ALA A 741 1.00 4.84 -3.38
N TYR A 742 0.50 4.34 -4.52
CA TYR A 742 0.39 2.92 -4.84
C TYR A 742 0.89 2.56 -6.23
N HIS A 743 1.67 1.47 -6.32
CA HIS A 743 2.25 1.07 -7.60
C HIS A 743 1.25 0.26 -8.46
N PRO A 744 1.17 0.47 -9.79
CA PRO A 744 0.26 -0.29 -10.68
C PRO A 744 0.49 -1.81 -10.73
N SER A 745 1.71 -2.25 -10.39
CA SER A 745 2.10 -3.66 -10.25
C SER A 745 1.62 -4.31 -8.96
N LEU A 746 0.98 -3.57 -8.05
CA LEU A 746 0.44 -4.09 -6.79
C LEU A 746 -1.07 -4.34 -6.89
N THR A 747 -1.54 -5.28 -6.08
CA THR A 747 -2.93 -5.74 -6.11
C THR A 747 -3.90 -4.65 -5.65
N LEU A 748 -5.04 -4.55 -6.33
CA LEU A 748 -6.19 -3.75 -5.88
C LEU A 748 -7.22 -4.61 -5.12
N THR A 749 -6.87 -5.86 -4.79
CA THR A 749 -7.78 -6.79 -4.10
C THR A 749 -7.52 -6.85 -2.60
N TYR A 750 -6.26 -6.72 -2.20
CA TYR A 750 -5.79 -6.87 -0.82
C TYR A 750 -5.09 -5.59 -0.36
N GLU A 751 -5.10 -5.38 0.95
CA GLU A 751 -4.53 -4.23 1.63
C GLU A 751 -3.02 -4.39 1.96
N ASP A 752 -2.34 -5.41 1.42
CA ASP A 752 -1.05 -5.92 1.89
C ASP A 752 0.17 -5.60 1.00
N PHE A 753 -0.02 -4.79 -0.06
CA PHE A 753 1.03 -4.48 -1.04
C PHE A 753 1.59 -5.71 -1.78
N SER A 754 0.80 -6.79 -1.90
CA SER A 754 1.20 -7.94 -2.71
C SER A 754 1.11 -7.66 -4.22
N LEU A 755 1.86 -8.43 -5.01
CA LEU A 755 1.93 -8.25 -6.45
C LEU A 755 0.60 -8.53 -7.14
N ARG A 756 0.28 -7.70 -8.14
CA ARG A 756 -0.92 -7.80 -8.96
C ARG A 756 -0.88 -9.01 -9.86
#